data_AF-A0A967AB86-F1
#
_entry.id   AF-A0A967AB86-F1
#
_cell.length_a   1.000
_cell.length_b   1.000
_cell.length_c   1.000
_cell.angle_alpha   90.00
_cell.angle_beta   90.00
_cell.angle_gamma   90.00
#
_symmetry.space_group_name_H-M   'P 1'
#
loop_
_entity.id
_entity.type
_entity.pdbx_description
1 polymer ?
#
loop_
_entity_poly.entity_id
_entity_poly.type
_entity_poly.pdbx_seq_one_letter_code
_entity_poly.pdbx_strand_id
1 'polypeptide(L)'
;MLNRLLLIFLFFINFIQAQNLTGTVQDTTGVALPYTNLIASPIEADEEITFAITDEKGRYKLNLVKDILYKIEITHMGFSKLKDTLKINASTSKNYQLKESTETLEDVIIKSEMAVVVKEDTITYRTDQFKTGDERKLRDILKKLPGVEVDREGNVKVNGKPVQKLMVDGKEFFFGDAKLGVNNIPADAVDEVEALDNYSEVAFLKGLKDSDKMALNIKLKEVKRKFVFGDVEVGGGHQDRYSVNPTLFYYSPKTSINFIGDFNNAGQKAFTFSDYMNFEGGFASMMDRPSAMANMRNSDFASFLMNEDFVFNQNDFGAGSVSQDLGRNWELNAYSIINRGIIETLTESEMVYQTGNIEDENRTQTSEQELLFSINKLKFRYDNVSDTDLIGDLVVKHSDATATSTLNSLTPSRETFVNATQQPRKFEVNSSLSLNKQFSYKHTTSINTNLRFAESENTNDWLFNQPIFSDIIPLQIEGDTFNLFQQTKNQTKSAQIDAKHYWVLHNFHHIYPVVGLGAFDVDYFSLDQQILEDGSTNNFQDAGFNNDLNFRLLDAYFGFQYKTKINKLSIRPGLIMHSFHWQVNQFSQQEVNQQKWVTLPELMLKYDLNSSEKLNFDYNLRSTFGSPDRFANRLRLLSFNQLYQGNEALENELFHDFRLRYSRFNLFQGIFANASLGYTRREESIRNVTQIEGIDQINTSIYTSLPENSYNLNTSITKRIRKLSFSLSGGIRLNDYKRIINNDTIAYNSNAYNYELKAESRFKDLPNFEVGFKQNFTTLSSVQIDNDFLQTSPYINISYRFLEDFIFKSDYTFNYYNNLTQNQTNTFEIGNASLFYQKEDSPWGFGVDVTNLFDVNFRNTNSVNEFVISDQRIFIQPRIIMFKLGYHF
;
A
#
# COMPACT_ATOMS: atom_id res chain seq x y z
N MET A 1 -22.43 -29.59 2.61
CA MET A 1 -20.99 -29.79 2.31
C MET A 1 -20.08 -29.39 3.48
N LEU A 2 -20.35 -28.29 4.17
CA LEU A 2 -19.58 -27.75 5.32
C LEU A 2 -19.20 -28.81 6.40
N ASN A 3 -20.18 -29.59 6.89
CA ASN A 3 -19.92 -30.62 7.90
C ASN A 3 -19.09 -31.80 7.39
N ARG A 4 -19.09 -32.09 6.07
CA ARG A 4 -18.31 -33.19 5.49
C ARG A 4 -16.85 -32.78 5.22
N LEU A 5 -16.61 -31.53 4.82
CA LEU A 5 -15.28 -30.94 4.69
C LEU A 5 -14.60 -30.76 6.06
N LEU A 6 -15.33 -30.32 7.09
CA LEU A 6 -14.82 -30.21 8.46
C LEU A 6 -14.39 -31.57 9.04
N LEU A 7 -15.14 -32.65 8.73
CA LEU A 7 -14.84 -34.01 9.16
C LEU A 7 -13.62 -34.62 8.46
N ILE A 8 -13.42 -34.33 7.17
CA ILE A 8 -12.20 -34.73 6.43
C ILE A 8 -10.98 -33.95 6.95
N PHE A 9 -11.16 -32.67 7.32
CA PHE A 9 -10.12 -31.82 7.91
C PHE A 9 -9.69 -32.29 9.31
N LEU A 10 -10.62 -32.75 10.15
CA LEU A 10 -10.33 -33.33 11.48
C LEU A 10 -9.60 -34.68 11.39
N PHE A 11 -9.75 -35.42 10.29
CA PHE A 11 -9.08 -36.72 10.11
C PHE A 11 -7.58 -36.58 9.77
N PHE A 12 -7.17 -35.52 9.06
CA PHE A 12 -5.77 -35.28 8.72
C PHE A 12 -4.89 -34.81 9.90
N ILE A 13 -5.49 -34.24 10.94
CA ILE A 13 -4.76 -33.74 12.12
C ILE A 13 -4.13 -34.90 12.94
N ASN A 14 -4.64 -36.13 12.81
CA ASN A 14 -4.20 -37.26 13.63
C ASN A 14 -2.94 -38.01 13.11
N PHE A 15 -2.38 -37.65 11.95
CA PHE A 15 -1.32 -38.44 11.32
C PHE A 15 0.13 -37.93 11.45
N ILE A 16 0.44 -36.98 12.33
CA ILE A 16 1.84 -36.56 12.55
C ILE A 16 2.19 -36.44 14.04
N GLN A 17 2.52 -37.57 14.67
CA GLN A 17 3.13 -37.57 16.01
C GLN A 17 4.63 -37.21 15.89
N ALA A 18 5.02 -36.04 16.40
CA ALA A 18 6.43 -35.68 16.63
C ALA A 18 6.67 -35.55 18.13
N GLN A 19 7.92 -35.71 18.55
CA GLN A 19 8.31 -35.59 19.94
C GLN A 19 8.85 -34.19 20.23
N ASN A 20 8.34 -33.57 21.30
CA ASN A 20 8.78 -32.25 21.70
C ASN A 20 10.01 -32.38 22.62
N LEU A 21 11.12 -31.73 22.28
CA LEU A 21 12.19 -31.43 23.23
C LEU A 21 11.96 -30.04 23.79
N THR A 22 11.64 -29.93 25.07
CA THR A 22 11.45 -28.66 25.76
C THR A 22 12.55 -28.41 26.79
N GLY A 23 12.68 -27.19 27.29
CA GLY A 23 13.56 -26.91 28.43
C GLY A 23 13.92 -25.44 28.53
N THR A 24 14.87 -25.10 29.38
CA THR A 24 15.40 -23.74 29.53
C THR A 24 16.88 -23.67 29.17
N VAL A 25 17.31 -22.54 28.61
CA VAL A 25 18.71 -22.15 28.48
C VAL A 25 19.01 -21.03 29.47
N GLN A 26 20.04 -21.24 30.29
CA GLN A 26 20.47 -20.32 31.33
C GLN A 26 22.00 -20.12 31.26
N ASP A 27 22.51 -19.07 31.89
CA ASP A 27 23.94 -18.90 32.11
C ASP A 27 24.43 -19.72 33.32
N THR A 28 25.74 -19.67 33.61
CA THR A 28 26.34 -20.30 34.78
C THR A 28 25.86 -19.73 36.13
N THR A 29 25.22 -18.55 36.13
CA THR A 29 24.68 -17.90 37.34
C THR A 29 23.20 -18.23 37.59
N GLY A 30 22.55 -18.92 36.65
CA GLY A 30 21.13 -19.30 36.71
C GLY A 30 20.18 -18.27 36.09
N VAL A 31 20.70 -17.22 35.47
CA VAL A 31 19.92 -16.22 34.72
C VAL A 31 19.49 -16.83 33.38
N ALA A 32 18.21 -16.69 33.05
CA ALA A 32 17.68 -17.15 31.78
C ALA A 32 18.29 -16.38 30.60
N LEU A 33 18.63 -17.11 29.52
CA LEU A 33 19.17 -16.53 28.30
C LEU A 33 18.10 -16.46 27.21
N PRO A 34 17.39 -15.32 27.07
CA PRO A 34 16.35 -15.14 26.05
C PRO A 34 16.95 -15.00 24.66
N TYR A 35 16.18 -15.29 23.60
CA TYR A 35 16.64 -15.17 22.21
C TYR A 35 17.89 -15.99 21.87
N THR A 36 18.15 -17.06 22.62
CA THR A 36 19.18 -18.04 22.35
C THR A 36 18.74 -18.95 21.22
N ASN A 37 19.61 -19.15 20.23
CA ASN A 37 19.34 -20.03 19.11
C ASN A 37 19.69 -21.47 19.47
N LEU A 38 18.78 -22.40 19.19
CA LEU A 38 19.00 -23.83 19.20
C LEU A 38 18.73 -24.38 17.80
N ILE A 39 19.69 -25.10 17.25
CA ILE A 39 19.58 -25.78 15.96
C ILE A 39 19.73 -27.27 16.22
N ALA A 40 18.81 -28.09 15.72
CA ALA A 40 18.86 -29.54 15.77
C ALA A 40 18.99 -30.08 14.35
N SER A 41 20.18 -30.58 14.02
CA SER A 41 20.49 -31.15 12.72
C SER A 41 20.49 -32.68 12.81
N PRO A 42 19.71 -33.40 11.98
CA PRO A 42 19.77 -34.85 11.93
C PRO A 42 21.13 -35.29 11.36
N ILE A 43 21.72 -36.35 11.93
CA ILE A 43 23.07 -36.80 11.56
C ILE A 43 23.06 -37.79 10.38
N GLU A 44 22.04 -38.67 10.32
CA GLU A 44 21.99 -39.80 9.39
C GLU A 44 20.65 -39.92 8.63
N ALA A 45 19.69 -39.06 8.92
CA ALA A 45 18.36 -39.10 8.31
C ALA A 45 18.18 -37.91 7.36
N ASP A 46 17.50 -38.13 6.24
CA ASP A 46 17.05 -37.09 5.31
C ASP A 46 15.83 -36.34 5.88
N GLU A 47 16.02 -35.77 7.07
CA GLU A 47 15.03 -34.99 7.77
C GLU A 47 15.45 -33.53 7.84
N GLU A 48 14.46 -32.65 7.96
CA GLU A 48 14.71 -31.21 8.03
C GLU A 48 15.44 -30.83 9.32
N ILE A 49 16.33 -29.84 9.20
CA ILE A 49 16.93 -29.16 10.35
C ILE A 49 15.81 -28.41 11.08
N THR A 50 15.61 -28.72 12.36
CA THR A 50 14.67 -27.98 13.20
C THR A 50 15.43 -26.94 14.00
N PHE A 51 14.85 -25.75 14.17
CA PHE A 51 15.41 -24.74 15.05
C PHE A 51 14.37 -24.25 16.07
N ALA A 52 14.86 -23.68 17.16
CA ALA A 52 14.07 -22.98 18.16
C ALA A 52 14.84 -21.77 18.66
N ILE A 53 14.12 -20.73 19.02
CA ILE A 53 14.67 -19.56 19.70
C ILE A 53 14.07 -19.54 21.10
N THR A 54 14.86 -19.28 22.13
CA THR A 54 14.34 -19.21 23.50
C THR A 54 13.42 -18.00 23.69
N ASP A 55 12.39 -18.15 24.51
CA ASP A 55 11.56 -17.04 24.96
C ASP A 55 12.25 -16.20 26.05
N GLU A 56 11.57 -15.17 26.57
CA GLU A 56 12.07 -14.29 27.63
C GLU A 56 12.50 -15.00 28.92
N LYS A 57 11.97 -16.19 29.18
CA LYS A 57 12.31 -17.01 30.36
C LYS A 57 13.35 -18.07 30.01
N GLY A 58 14.01 -17.94 28.85
CA GLY A 58 15.00 -18.88 28.36
C GLY A 58 14.40 -20.19 27.86
N ARG A 59 13.07 -20.32 27.71
CA ARG A 59 12.43 -21.59 27.36
C ARG A 59 12.51 -21.88 25.87
N TYR A 60 12.84 -23.11 25.49
CA TYR A 60 12.89 -23.56 24.10
C TYR A 60 12.01 -24.80 23.86
N LYS A 61 11.64 -25.01 22.60
CA LYS A 61 10.82 -26.14 22.15
C LYS A 61 11.24 -26.50 20.73
N LEU A 62 11.84 -27.66 20.58
CA LEU A 62 12.16 -28.28 19.30
C LEU A 62 11.15 -29.39 19.03
N ASN A 63 10.58 -29.41 17.83
CA ASN A 63 9.75 -30.54 17.37
C ASN A 63 10.66 -31.48 16.58
N LEU A 64 10.96 -32.65 17.14
CA LEU A 64 11.90 -33.61 16.56
C LEU A 64 11.17 -34.89 16.18
N VAL A 65 11.61 -35.52 15.09
CA VAL A 65 11.04 -36.79 14.64
C VAL A 65 11.53 -37.90 15.55
N LYS A 66 10.65 -38.86 15.83
CA LYS A 66 10.93 -39.98 16.73
C LYS A 66 12.05 -40.86 16.17
N ASP A 67 12.90 -41.38 17.05
CA ASP A 67 13.92 -42.40 16.74
C ASP A 67 15.04 -41.90 15.80
N ILE A 68 15.22 -40.59 15.65
CA ILE A 68 16.30 -39.95 14.87
C ILE A 68 17.33 -39.30 15.80
N LEU A 69 18.60 -39.43 15.43
CA LEU A 69 19.73 -38.85 16.17
C LEU A 69 19.98 -37.42 15.69
N TYR A 70 19.81 -36.46 16.59
CA TYR A 70 20.01 -35.04 16.31
C TYR A 70 21.25 -34.51 17.02
N LYS A 71 22.04 -33.72 16.28
CA LYS A 71 23.07 -32.85 16.81
C LYS A 71 22.44 -31.50 17.14
N ILE A 72 22.39 -31.15 18.42
CA ILE A 72 21.85 -29.89 18.91
C ILE A 72 22.98 -28.90 19.14
N GLU A 73 22.91 -27.75 18.50
CA GLU A 73 23.85 -26.65 18.65
C GLU A 73 23.14 -25.44 19.26
N ILE A 74 23.68 -24.91 20.35
CA ILE A 74 23.10 -23.81 21.12
C ILE A 74 24.10 -22.65 21.13
N THR A 75 23.62 -21.48 20.72
CA THR A 75 24.47 -20.28 20.57
C THR A 75 23.74 -19.05 21.10
N HIS A 76 24.43 -18.27 21.92
CA HIS A 76 23.99 -16.97 22.41
C HIS A 76 25.17 -15.98 22.33
N MET A 77 24.89 -14.71 22.08
CA MET A 77 25.92 -13.68 21.95
C MET A 77 26.65 -13.50 23.28
N GLY A 78 27.99 -13.48 23.26
CA GLY A 78 28.81 -13.40 24.47
C GLY A 78 29.03 -14.73 25.19
N PHE A 79 28.50 -15.85 24.68
CA PHE A 79 28.63 -17.18 25.28
C PHE A 79 29.31 -18.19 24.35
N SER A 80 29.97 -19.16 24.95
CA SER A 80 30.58 -20.29 24.24
C SER A 80 29.51 -21.22 23.68
N LYS A 81 29.63 -21.60 22.40
CA LYS A 81 28.72 -22.53 21.72
C LYS A 81 28.67 -23.88 22.44
N LEU A 82 27.46 -24.33 22.81
CA LEU A 82 27.23 -25.66 23.38
C LEU A 82 26.75 -26.62 22.28
N LYS A 83 27.34 -27.82 22.21
CA LYS A 83 26.92 -28.89 21.30
C LYS A 83 26.49 -30.09 22.13
N ASP A 84 25.37 -30.68 21.77
CA ASP A 84 24.82 -31.89 22.37
C ASP A 84 24.36 -32.84 21.26
N THR A 85 24.25 -34.12 21.55
CA THR A 85 23.76 -35.10 20.57
C THR A 85 22.82 -36.05 21.28
N LEU A 86 21.57 -36.12 20.81
CA LEU A 86 20.54 -36.87 21.49
C LEU A 86 19.52 -37.46 20.50
N LYS A 87 19.02 -38.65 20.87
CA LYS A 87 17.97 -39.37 20.17
C LYS A 87 16.69 -39.28 20.99
N ILE A 88 15.58 -38.88 20.38
CA ILE A 88 14.30 -38.70 21.09
C ILE A 88 13.33 -39.81 20.71
N ASN A 89 12.93 -40.59 21.71
CA ASN A 89 11.93 -41.65 21.54
C ASN A 89 10.54 -41.20 22.04
N ALA A 90 10.50 -40.22 22.94
CA ALA A 90 9.29 -39.61 23.52
C ALA A 90 9.57 -38.13 23.90
N SER A 91 8.53 -37.30 23.91
CA SER A 91 8.63 -35.89 24.31
C SER A 91 9.33 -35.76 25.67
N THR A 92 10.41 -34.98 25.73
CA THR A 92 11.37 -34.93 26.84
C THR A 92 11.70 -33.48 27.17
N SER A 93 12.05 -33.20 28.42
CA SER A 93 12.57 -31.90 28.85
C SER A 93 14.06 -31.98 29.18
N LYS A 94 14.88 -31.05 28.67
CA LYS A 94 16.32 -30.95 28.97
C LYS A 94 16.72 -29.48 29.13
N ASN A 95 17.43 -29.13 30.19
CA ASN A 95 17.91 -27.75 30.37
C ASN A 95 19.37 -27.66 29.93
N TYR A 96 19.76 -26.52 29.39
CA TYR A 96 21.13 -26.25 28.96
C TYR A 96 21.69 -25.05 29.69
N GLN A 97 22.98 -25.12 30.01
CA GLN A 97 23.70 -24.03 30.65
C GLN A 97 24.85 -23.59 29.76
N LEU A 98 24.84 -22.32 29.34
CA LEU A 98 25.88 -21.71 28.53
C LEU A 98 26.91 -21.04 29.44
N LYS A 99 28.19 -21.14 29.07
CA LYS A 99 29.30 -20.46 29.74
C LYS A 99 29.63 -19.18 28.98
N GLU A 100 29.88 -18.09 29.69
CA GLU A 100 30.39 -16.86 29.06
C GLU A 100 31.66 -17.18 28.27
N SER A 101 31.81 -16.55 27.11
CA SER A 101 33.00 -16.71 26.29
C SER A 101 34.11 -15.80 26.82
N THR A 102 35.27 -16.37 27.14
CA THR A 102 36.48 -15.64 27.56
C THR A 102 37.38 -15.23 26.39
N GLU A 103 37.01 -15.57 25.16
CA GLU A 103 37.81 -15.38 23.95
C GLU A 103 37.26 -14.18 23.16
N THR A 104 38.13 -13.22 22.81
CA THR A 104 37.84 -12.27 21.73
C THR A 104 37.80 -13.02 20.40
N LEU A 105 36.71 -12.84 19.63
CA LEU A 105 36.45 -13.41 18.30
C LEU A 105 37.71 -13.71 17.46
N GLU A 106 38.28 -14.90 17.63
CA GLU A 106 39.08 -15.54 16.59
C GLU A 106 38.11 -16.34 15.71
N ASP A 107 38.25 -16.16 14.40
CA ASP A 107 37.41 -16.72 13.35
C ASP A 107 37.24 -18.24 13.52
N VAL A 108 36.17 -18.65 14.20
CA VAL A 108 35.68 -20.01 14.11
C VAL A 108 35.08 -20.14 12.71
N ILE A 109 35.81 -20.78 11.81
CA ILE A 109 35.30 -21.28 10.53
C ILE A 109 34.22 -22.33 10.87
N ILE A 110 32.97 -21.89 11.00
CA ILE A 110 31.83 -22.78 11.24
C ILE A 110 31.37 -23.34 9.88
N LYS A 111 31.72 -24.59 9.57
CA LYS A 111 31.13 -25.41 8.47
C LYS A 111 29.66 -25.83 8.75
N SER A 112 28.84 -24.93 9.26
CA SER A 112 27.43 -25.15 9.61
C SER A 112 26.79 -23.78 9.77
N GLU A 113 26.49 -23.15 8.65
CA GLU A 113 25.89 -21.83 8.61
C GLU A 113 24.49 -21.85 9.27
N MET A 114 24.26 -20.96 10.24
CA MET A 114 23.00 -20.91 10.97
C MET A 114 21.88 -20.40 10.05
N ALA A 115 20.75 -21.13 9.98
CA ALA A 115 19.62 -20.77 9.12
C ALA A 115 19.02 -19.38 9.42
N VAL A 116 18.98 -19.00 10.71
CA VAL A 116 18.51 -17.68 11.15
C VAL A 116 19.46 -17.11 12.20
N VAL A 117 19.84 -15.85 12.06
CA VAL A 117 20.61 -15.08 13.03
C VAL A 117 19.80 -13.86 13.43
N VAL A 118 19.53 -13.70 14.72
CA VAL A 118 18.81 -12.53 15.26
C VAL A 118 19.81 -11.69 16.06
N LYS A 119 19.91 -10.40 15.73
CA LYS A 119 20.75 -9.40 16.41
C LYS A 119 19.89 -8.18 16.71
N GLU A 120 19.44 -7.97 17.94
CA GLU A 120 18.63 -6.80 18.37
C GLU A 120 17.58 -6.31 17.35
N ASP A 121 17.98 -5.44 16.41
CA ASP A 121 17.15 -4.85 15.35
C ASP A 121 17.22 -5.55 13.97
N THR A 122 18.00 -6.61 13.81
CA THR A 122 18.22 -7.31 12.52
C THR A 122 17.92 -8.81 12.64
N ILE A 123 17.15 -9.35 11.70
CA ILE A 123 16.96 -10.79 11.52
C ILE A 123 17.54 -11.18 10.17
N THR A 124 18.60 -11.98 10.15
CA THR A 124 19.23 -12.51 8.94
C THR A 124 18.75 -13.95 8.70
N TYR A 125 18.22 -14.20 7.51
CA TYR A 125 17.79 -15.51 7.03
C TYR A 125 18.73 -15.98 5.93
N ARG A 126 19.31 -17.17 6.07
CA ARG A 126 20.07 -17.82 4.98
C ARG A 126 19.09 -18.56 4.07
N THR A 127 18.99 -18.13 2.82
CA THR A 127 17.90 -18.57 1.95
C THR A 127 18.02 -20.05 1.56
N ASP A 128 19.23 -20.57 1.42
CA ASP A 128 19.47 -21.99 1.07
C ASP A 128 18.92 -22.98 2.11
N GLN A 129 18.62 -22.53 3.34
CA GLN A 129 17.99 -23.35 4.38
C GLN A 129 16.45 -23.36 4.32
N PHE A 130 15.84 -22.50 3.49
CA PHE A 130 14.38 -22.35 3.35
C PHE A 130 13.84 -22.65 1.95
N LYS A 131 14.73 -22.90 0.98
CA LYS A 131 14.36 -23.22 -0.40
C LYS A 131 13.80 -24.65 -0.50
N THR A 132 12.77 -24.83 -1.31
CA THR A 132 12.26 -26.15 -1.75
C THR A 132 12.40 -26.33 -3.28
N GLY A 133 12.98 -25.35 -3.96
CA GLY A 133 13.42 -25.32 -5.36
C GLY A 133 12.30 -25.10 -6.40
N ASP A 134 11.07 -24.84 -5.95
CA ASP A 134 9.99 -24.27 -6.76
C ASP A 134 10.03 -22.72 -6.76
N GLU A 135 11.01 -22.11 -6.11
CA GLU A 135 11.20 -20.67 -6.15
C GLU A 135 11.75 -20.21 -7.51
N ARG A 136 11.21 -19.10 -8.01
CA ARG A 136 11.71 -18.44 -9.23
C ARG A 136 12.08 -16.99 -8.97
N LYS A 137 11.30 -16.29 -8.16
CA LYS A 137 11.54 -14.89 -7.80
C LYS A 137 11.70 -14.75 -6.29
N LEU A 138 12.27 -13.63 -5.84
CA LEU A 138 12.50 -13.31 -4.42
C LEU A 138 11.23 -13.52 -3.57
N ARG A 139 10.04 -13.21 -4.10
CA ARG A 139 8.76 -13.45 -3.44
C ARG A 139 8.59 -14.88 -2.92
N ASP A 140 9.03 -15.88 -3.68
CA ASP A 140 8.82 -17.30 -3.35
C ASP A 140 9.71 -17.71 -2.18
N ILE A 141 10.93 -17.15 -2.09
CA ILE A 141 11.81 -17.29 -0.93
C ILE A 141 11.19 -16.62 0.29
N LEU A 142 10.77 -15.36 0.15
CA LEU A 142 10.24 -14.56 1.25
C LEU A 142 9.00 -15.21 1.89
N LYS A 143 8.11 -15.82 1.10
CA LYS A 143 6.93 -16.57 1.61
C LYS A 143 7.31 -17.73 2.56
N LYS A 144 8.51 -18.29 2.41
CA LYS A 144 8.99 -19.43 3.21
C LYS A 144 9.65 -19.00 4.51
N LEU A 145 10.15 -17.76 4.56
CA LEU A 145 10.81 -17.22 5.73
C LEU A 145 9.84 -17.11 6.92
N PRO A 146 10.29 -17.48 8.14
CA PRO A 146 9.45 -17.37 9.33
C PRO A 146 9.26 -15.90 9.73
N GLY A 147 8.00 -15.51 9.96
CA GLY A 147 7.64 -14.13 10.30
C GLY A 147 7.48 -13.19 9.10
N VAL A 148 7.67 -13.71 7.88
CA VAL A 148 7.50 -12.95 6.63
C VAL A 148 6.20 -13.39 5.94
N GLU A 149 5.41 -12.41 5.56
CA GLU A 149 4.19 -12.58 4.77
C GLU A 149 4.36 -11.82 3.46
N VAL A 150 4.04 -12.46 2.35
CA VAL A 150 4.04 -11.82 1.02
C VAL A 150 2.69 -12.07 0.39
N ASP A 151 2.00 -11.00 -0.02
CA ASP A 151 0.70 -11.13 -0.67
C ASP A 151 0.82 -11.46 -2.17
N ARG A 152 -0.33 -11.48 -2.86
CA ARG A 152 -0.40 -11.78 -4.30
C ARG A 152 0.26 -10.71 -5.15
N GLU A 153 0.21 -9.46 -4.71
CA GLU A 153 0.83 -8.32 -5.39
C GLU A 153 2.36 -8.28 -5.21
N GLY A 154 2.90 -8.89 -4.15
CA GLY A 154 4.33 -8.84 -3.81
C GLY A 154 4.65 -7.85 -2.70
N ASN A 155 3.65 -7.31 -2.00
CA ASN A 155 3.88 -6.51 -0.80
C ASN A 155 4.38 -7.43 0.33
N VAL A 156 5.41 -7.00 1.04
CA VAL A 156 6.05 -7.80 2.09
C VAL A 156 5.75 -7.20 3.46
N LYS A 157 5.37 -8.06 4.40
CA LYS A 157 5.32 -7.73 5.83
C LYS A 157 6.29 -8.62 6.57
N VAL A 158 7.13 -8.02 7.41
CA VAL A 158 7.95 -8.76 8.38
C VAL A 158 7.42 -8.44 9.76
N ASN A 159 7.01 -9.48 10.50
CA ASN A 159 6.45 -9.36 11.85
C ASN A 159 5.21 -8.46 11.89
N GLY A 160 4.39 -8.48 10.83
CA GLY A 160 3.20 -7.65 10.67
C GLY A 160 3.48 -6.19 10.28
N LYS A 161 4.75 -5.77 10.23
CA LYS A 161 5.14 -4.45 9.76
C LYS A 161 5.37 -4.47 8.25
N PRO A 162 4.74 -3.57 7.47
CA PRO A 162 5.02 -3.46 6.05
C PRO A 162 6.48 -3.05 5.82
N VAL A 163 7.15 -3.76 4.91
CA VAL A 163 8.49 -3.41 4.43
C VAL A 163 8.37 -2.20 3.51
N GLN A 164 9.04 -1.11 3.86
CA GLN A 164 8.99 0.15 3.12
C GLN A 164 10.21 0.42 2.26
N LYS A 165 11.27 -0.39 2.42
CA LYS A 165 12.51 -0.23 1.67
C LYS A 165 13.13 -1.58 1.40
N LEU A 166 13.57 -1.81 0.17
CA LEU A 166 14.40 -2.95 -0.22
C LEU A 166 15.76 -2.44 -0.68
N MET A 167 16.79 -3.10 -0.21
CA MET A 167 18.17 -2.88 -0.57
C MET A 167 18.75 -4.17 -1.12
N VAL A 168 19.71 -4.07 -2.03
CA VAL A 168 20.50 -5.19 -2.52
C VAL A 168 21.96 -4.88 -2.21
N ASP A 169 22.59 -5.71 -1.38
CA ASP A 169 23.93 -5.49 -0.84
C ASP A 169 24.14 -4.10 -0.21
N GLY A 170 23.13 -3.61 0.50
CA GLY A 170 23.13 -2.31 1.16
C GLY A 170 22.86 -1.11 0.26
N LYS A 171 22.72 -1.33 -1.06
CA LYS A 171 22.35 -0.29 -2.04
C LYS A 171 20.86 -0.25 -2.25
N GLU A 172 20.31 0.92 -2.42
CA GLU A 172 18.88 1.11 -2.62
C GLU A 172 18.41 0.45 -3.94
N PHE A 173 17.39 -0.41 -3.86
CA PHE A 173 16.73 -1.00 -5.02
C PHE A 173 15.51 -0.15 -5.36
N PHE A 174 15.47 0.43 -6.57
CA PHE A 174 14.33 1.18 -7.10
C PHE A 174 13.61 2.07 -6.06
N PHE A 175 14.37 2.95 -5.38
CA PHE A 175 13.87 4.02 -4.50
C PHE A 175 12.80 3.65 -3.46
N GLY A 176 12.92 2.48 -2.82
CA GLY A 176 12.07 2.09 -1.71
C GLY A 176 10.88 1.21 -2.10
N ASP A 177 10.67 0.98 -3.40
CA ASP A 177 9.68 -0.01 -3.85
C ASP A 177 10.22 -1.43 -3.67
N ALA A 178 9.85 -2.04 -2.54
CA ALA A 178 10.18 -3.42 -2.27
C ALA A 178 9.49 -4.39 -3.25
N LYS A 179 8.30 -4.07 -3.76
CA LYS A 179 7.50 -4.97 -4.58
C LYS A 179 8.14 -5.22 -5.94
N LEU A 180 8.67 -4.17 -6.58
CA LEU A 180 9.43 -4.33 -7.83
C LEU A 180 10.60 -5.32 -7.66
N GLY A 181 11.31 -5.28 -6.53
CA GLY A 181 12.41 -6.21 -6.27
C GLY A 181 11.93 -7.61 -5.96
N VAL A 182 10.90 -7.71 -5.15
CA VAL A 182 10.27 -8.97 -4.74
C VAL A 182 9.73 -9.77 -5.93
N ASN A 183 9.19 -9.08 -6.93
CA ASN A 183 8.62 -9.72 -8.13
C ASN A 183 9.64 -9.98 -9.23
N ASN A 184 10.75 -9.24 -9.30
CA ASN A 184 11.68 -9.31 -10.44
C ASN A 184 13.06 -9.90 -10.12
N ILE A 185 13.55 -9.85 -8.87
CA ILE A 185 14.85 -10.44 -8.50
C ILE A 185 14.76 -11.97 -8.57
N PRO A 186 15.61 -12.66 -9.36
CA PRO A 186 15.67 -14.12 -9.40
C PRO A 186 16.04 -14.76 -8.06
N ALA A 187 15.41 -15.88 -7.73
CA ALA A 187 15.58 -16.58 -6.45
C ALA A 187 16.99 -17.22 -6.27
N ASP A 188 17.60 -17.64 -7.37
CA ASP A 188 18.93 -18.26 -7.41
C ASP A 188 20.06 -17.26 -7.08
N ALA A 189 19.88 -15.97 -7.43
CA ALA A 189 20.82 -14.90 -7.13
C ALA A 189 20.92 -14.55 -5.62
N VAL A 190 19.92 -14.95 -4.82
CA VAL A 190 19.81 -14.58 -3.39
C VAL A 190 20.54 -15.57 -2.49
N ASP A 191 21.39 -15.04 -1.62
CA ASP A 191 22.11 -15.76 -0.57
C ASP A 191 21.43 -15.59 0.79
N GLU A 192 21.33 -14.35 1.27
CA GLU A 192 20.75 -14.01 2.57
C GLU A 192 19.68 -12.91 2.44
N VAL A 193 18.72 -12.91 3.35
CA VAL A 193 17.72 -11.84 3.52
C VAL A 193 17.85 -11.28 4.93
N GLU A 194 18.13 -9.99 5.07
CA GLU A 194 18.16 -9.30 6.36
C GLU A 194 16.91 -8.42 6.51
N ALA A 195 16.12 -8.64 7.55
CA ALA A 195 15.04 -7.76 7.96
C ALA A 195 15.52 -6.81 9.07
N LEU A 196 15.47 -5.51 8.79
CA LEU A 196 15.94 -4.42 9.66
C LEU A 196 14.73 -3.72 10.31
N ASP A 197 14.51 -3.97 11.59
CA ASP A 197 13.51 -3.29 12.42
C ASP A 197 14.01 -1.91 12.88
N ASN A 198 13.07 -0.99 13.14
CA ASN A 198 13.34 0.39 13.54
C ASN A 198 14.35 1.10 12.62
N TYR A 199 14.30 0.80 11.32
CA TYR A 199 15.28 1.27 10.35
C TYR A 199 15.32 2.80 10.29
N SER A 200 16.52 3.37 10.35
CA SER A 200 16.79 4.79 10.16
C SER A 200 17.85 4.92 9.08
N GLU A 201 17.56 5.72 8.05
CA GLU A 201 18.51 6.00 6.98
C GLU A 201 19.73 6.78 7.49
N VAL A 202 19.53 7.62 8.51
CA VAL A 202 20.58 8.40 9.18
C VAL A 202 20.94 7.73 10.51
N ALA A 203 22.17 7.22 10.62
CA ALA A 203 22.60 6.39 11.75
C ALA A 203 22.55 7.14 13.09
N PHE A 204 23.08 8.37 13.15
CA PHE A 204 23.14 9.16 14.39
C PHE A 204 21.78 9.73 14.84
N LEU A 205 20.73 9.63 14.01
CA LEU A 205 19.35 9.95 14.41
C LEU A 205 18.65 8.76 15.09
N LYS A 206 19.23 7.56 15.05
CA LYS A 206 18.68 6.37 15.71
C LYS A 206 18.59 6.64 17.22
N GLY A 207 17.41 6.43 17.79
CA GLY A 207 17.10 6.72 19.21
C GLY A 207 16.61 8.15 19.48
N LEU A 208 17.01 9.14 18.68
CA LEU A 208 16.46 10.50 18.72
C LEU A 208 15.10 10.55 18.01
N LYS A 209 15.05 10.03 16.78
CA LYS A 209 13.83 9.85 15.98
C LYS A 209 13.26 8.47 16.24
N ASP A 210 12.00 8.42 16.64
CA ASP A 210 11.27 7.15 16.73
C ASP A 210 10.95 6.68 15.31
N SER A 211 11.47 5.51 14.91
CA SER A 211 11.17 4.87 13.63
C SER A 211 10.49 3.53 13.91
N ASP A 212 9.38 3.28 13.23
CA ASP A 212 8.71 1.97 13.19
C ASP A 212 8.85 1.33 11.79
N LYS A 213 9.80 1.83 10.98
CA LYS A 213 10.03 1.39 9.60
C LYS A 213 10.75 0.04 9.57
N MET A 214 10.32 -0.82 8.65
CA MET A 214 10.96 -2.09 8.34
C MET A 214 11.63 -1.99 6.96
N ALA A 215 12.88 -2.43 6.85
CA ALA A 215 13.60 -2.53 5.58
C ALA A 215 14.11 -3.95 5.36
N LEU A 216 14.18 -4.39 4.10
CA LEU A 216 14.84 -5.62 3.69
C LEU A 216 16.17 -5.31 3.02
N ASN A 217 17.20 -6.09 3.33
CA ASN A 217 18.47 -6.09 2.61
C ASN A 217 18.71 -7.49 2.04
N ILE A 218 18.80 -7.59 0.72
CA ILE A 218 19.01 -8.84 0.00
C ILE A 218 20.51 -8.96 -0.29
N LYS A 219 21.14 -10.01 0.23
CA LYS A 219 22.54 -10.32 -0.05
C LYS A 219 22.63 -11.28 -1.23
N LEU A 220 23.48 -10.97 -2.20
CA LEU A 220 23.67 -11.81 -3.38
C LEU A 220 24.78 -12.85 -3.16
N LYS A 221 24.72 -13.99 -3.85
CA LYS A 221 25.69 -15.09 -3.69
C LYS A 221 27.14 -14.74 -4.07
N GLU A 222 27.35 -13.82 -5.01
CA GLU A 222 28.66 -13.55 -5.60
C GLU A 222 29.12 -12.08 -5.56
N VAL A 223 29.08 -11.44 -4.39
CA VAL A 223 29.38 -9.99 -4.22
C VAL A 223 30.82 -9.58 -4.64
N LYS A 224 31.78 -10.52 -4.70
CA LYS A 224 33.21 -10.15 -4.88
C LYS A 224 33.62 -9.85 -6.33
N ARG A 225 32.72 -9.94 -7.32
CA ARG A 225 33.00 -9.62 -8.74
C ARG A 225 31.85 -8.83 -9.37
N LYS A 226 32.15 -8.19 -10.52
CA LYS A 226 31.11 -7.62 -11.41
C LYS A 226 30.20 -8.76 -11.84
N PHE A 227 28.91 -8.65 -11.56
CA PHE A 227 27.94 -9.71 -11.83
C PHE A 227 26.76 -9.10 -12.60
N VAL A 228 26.33 -9.78 -13.65
CA VAL A 228 25.16 -9.45 -14.47
C VAL A 228 24.24 -10.64 -14.37
N PHE A 229 22.96 -10.40 -14.12
CA PHE A 229 21.94 -11.43 -14.15
C PHE A 229 20.63 -10.84 -14.67
N GLY A 230 19.76 -11.70 -15.18
CA GLY A 230 18.44 -11.28 -15.64
C GLY A 230 17.68 -12.41 -16.28
N ASP A 231 16.48 -12.09 -16.74
CA ASP A 231 15.68 -13.01 -17.53
C ASP A 231 14.85 -12.29 -18.58
N VAL A 232 14.55 -13.01 -19.65
CA VAL A 232 13.63 -12.56 -20.69
C VAL A 232 12.53 -13.60 -20.80
N GLU A 233 11.29 -13.19 -20.50
CA GLU A 233 10.10 -13.99 -20.77
C GLU A 233 9.39 -13.45 -22.00
N VAL A 234 9.02 -14.33 -22.94
CA VAL A 234 8.18 -14.00 -24.09
C VAL A 234 6.98 -14.93 -24.13
N GLY A 235 5.81 -14.37 -24.38
CA GLY A 235 4.52 -15.05 -24.37
C GLY A 235 3.73 -14.77 -25.64
N GLY A 236 3.11 -15.80 -26.19
CA GLY A 236 2.18 -15.70 -27.32
C GLY A 236 0.90 -16.49 -27.02
N GLY A 237 -0.25 -15.86 -27.25
CA GLY A 237 -1.56 -16.43 -26.94
C GLY A 237 -2.58 -16.27 -28.08
N HIS A 238 -3.75 -16.87 -27.89
CA HIS A 238 -4.88 -16.73 -28.81
C HIS A 238 -5.41 -15.28 -28.84
N GLN A 239 -6.05 -14.85 -29.93
CA GLN A 239 -6.57 -13.48 -30.12
C GLN A 239 -5.49 -12.39 -29.98
N ASP A 240 -4.36 -12.55 -30.66
CA ASP A 240 -3.25 -11.59 -30.70
C ASP A 240 -2.73 -11.17 -29.32
N ARG A 241 -2.83 -12.09 -28.33
CA ARG A 241 -2.30 -11.87 -26.98
C ARG A 241 -0.79 -12.09 -26.97
N TYR A 242 -0.07 -11.17 -26.33
CA TYR A 242 1.39 -11.23 -26.20
C TYR A 242 1.85 -10.75 -24.83
N SER A 243 3.04 -11.18 -24.44
CA SER A 243 3.77 -10.69 -23.27
C SER A 243 5.27 -10.71 -23.55
N VAL A 244 6.00 -9.67 -23.20
CA VAL A 244 7.46 -9.59 -23.33
C VAL A 244 8.01 -8.88 -22.10
N ASN A 245 8.74 -9.60 -21.25
CA ASN A 245 9.14 -9.14 -19.93
C ASN A 245 10.68 -9.29 -19.75
N PRO A 246 11.49 -8.38 -20.30
CA PRO A 246 12.94 -8.40 -20.12
C PRO A 246 13.36 -7.74 -18.80
N THR A 247 14.25 -8.40 -18.07
CA THR A 247 14.89 -7.85 -16.87
C THR A 247 16.41 -7.96 -16.98
N LEU A 248 17.12 -6.97 -16.47
CA LEU A 248 18.58 -6.94 -16.48
C LEU A 248 19.09 -6.21 -15.25
N PHE A 249 19.98 -6.88 -14.52
CA PHE A 249 20.58 -6.39 -13.29
C PHE A 249 22.09 -6.48 -13.39
N TYR A 250 22.78 -5.40 -13.06
CA TYR A 250 24.24 -5.35 -12.98
C TYR A 250 24.66 -4.83 -11.62
N TYR A 251 25.50 -5.59 -10.94
CA TYR A 251 26.02 -5.23 -9.62
C TYR A 251 27.54 -5.30 -9.58
N SER A 252 28.12 -4.30 -8.92
CA SER A 252 29.54 -4.20 -8.59
C SER A 252 29.68 -3.46 -7.26
N PRO A 253 30.87 -3.44 -6.63
CA PRO A 253 31.06 -2.76 -5.35
C PRO A 253 30.64 -1.29 -5.34
N LYS A 254 30.84 -0.54 -6.44
CA LYS A 254 30.50 0.89 -6.53
C LYS A 254 29.25 1.21 -7.33
N THR A 255 28.83 0.34 -8.23
CA THR A 255 27.74 0.62 -9.18
C THR A 255 26.70 -0.48 -9.14
N SER A 256 25.42 -0.14 -9.08
CA SER A 256 24.32 -1.02 -9.46
C SER A 256 23.49 -0.37 -10.57
N ILE A 257 23.07 -1.16 -11.54
CA ILE A 257 22.19 -0.75 -12.64
C ILE A 257 21.11 -1.81 -12.74
N ASN A 258 19.85 -1.38 -12.79
CA ASN A 258 18.72 -2.28 -12.88
C ASN A 258 17.79 -1.81 -14.00
N PHE A 259 17.26 -2.74 -14.78
CA PHE A 259 16.30 -2.50 -15.85
C PHE A 259 15.19 -3.54 -15.78
N ILE A 260 13.95 -3.09 -15.92
CA ILE A 260 12.74 -3.91 -15.95
C ILE A 260 11.89 -3.37 -17.11
N GLY A 261 11.55 -4.24 -18.06
CA GLY A 261 10.58 -3.98 -19.12
C GLY A 261 9.42 -4.96 -19.02
N ASP A 262 8.23 -4.50 -19.41
CA ASP A 262 7.00 -5.29 -19.39
C ASP A 262 6.07 -4.78 -20.48
N PHE A 263 5.95 -5.53 -21.56
CA PHE A 263 5.13 -5.18 -22.73
C PHE A 263 4.10 -6.29 -22.94
N ASN A 264 2.84 -6.05 -22.60
CA ASN A 264 1.81 -7.07 -22.68
C ASN A 264 0.42 -6.50 -22.95
N ASN A 265 -0.48 -7.32 -23.46
CA ASN A 265 -1.92 -7.05 -23.54
C ASN A 265 -2.76 -8.12 -22.81
N ALA A 266 -2.15 -8.75 -21.81
CA ALA A 266 -2.73 -9.84 -21.02
C ALA A 266 -3.27 -9.37 -19.66
N GLY A 267 -3.37 -8.04 -19.45
CA GLY A 267 -3.88 -7.45 -18.21
C GLY A 267 -2.90 -7.48 -17.04
N GLN A 268 -1.60 -7.69 -17.30
CA GLN A 268 -0.57 -7.72 -16.26
C GLN A 268 0.04 -6.32 -16.09
N LYS A 269 0.16 -5.84 -14.84
CA LYS A 269 0.77 -4.53 -14.52
C LYS A 269 2.05 -4.73 -13.73
N ALA A 270 3.19 -4.36 -14.30
CA ALA A 270 4.48 -4.36 -13.61
C ALA A 270 4.61 -3.22 -12.57
N PHE A 271 3.87 -2.13 -12.76
CA PHE A 271 3.80 -1.01 -11.82
C PHE A 271 2.35 -0.76 -11.42
N THR A 272 2.11 -0.66 -10.12
CA THR A 272 0.77 -0.59 -9.53
C THR A 272 0.58 0.68 -8.71
N PHE A 273 -0.66 0.94 -8.29
CA PHE A 273 -0.95 2.09 -7.45
C PHE A 273 -0.19 2.03 -6.11
N SER A 274 -0.07 0.85 -5.50
CA SER A 274 0.73 0.64 -4.28
C SER A 274 2.19 1.08 -4.46
N ASP A 275 2.77 0.78 -5.63
CA ASP A 275 4.13 1.17 -6.01
C ASP A 275 4.23 2.69 -6.10
N TYR A 276 3.29 3.31 -6.84
CA TYR A 276 3.18 4.77 -6.92
C TYR A 276 3.09 5.43 -5.53
N MET A 277 2.28 4.88 -4.61
CA MET A 277 2.20 5.40 -3.23
C MET A 277 3.53 5.28 -2.48
N ASN A 278 4.26 4.18 -2.65
CA ASN A 278 5.56 3.99 -2.02
C ASN A 278 6.59 4.99 -2.55
N PHE A 279 6.56 5.28 -3.86
CA PHE A 279 7.40 6.31 -4.50
C PHE A 279 7.17 7.72 -3.96
N GLU A 280 5.94 8.01 -3.53
CA GLU A 280 5.53 9.29 -2.94
C GLU A 280 5.89 9.41 -1.45
N GLY A 281 6.67 8.47 -0.89
CA GLY A 281 7.09 8.44 0.51
C GLY A 281 6.32 7.45 1.40
N GLY A 282 5.43 6.65 0.79
CA GLY A 282 4.66 5.60 1.45
C GLY A 282 3.53 6.11 2.34
N PHE A 283 2.65 5.18 2.74
CA PHE A 283 1.42 5.47 3.50
C PHE A 283 1.65 6.28 4.78
N ALA A 284 2.79 6.10 5.45
CA ALA A 284 3.12 6.82 6.68
C ALA A 284 3.34 8.33 6.43
N SER A 285 3.99 8.72 5.34
CA SER A 285 4.18 10.13 4.98
C SER A 285 2.87 10.82 4.55
N MET A 286 1.95 10.03 3.99
CA MET A 286 0.65 10.50 3.51
C MET A 286 -0.37 10.68 4.64
N MET A 287 -0.26 9.92 5.73
CA MET A 287 -1.09 10.14 6.92
C MET A 287 -0.81 11.48 7.62
N ASP A 288 0.39 12.04 7.44
CA ASP A 288 0.70 13.38 7.93
C ASP A 288 0.14 14.49 7.02
N ARG A 289 -0.34 14.13 5.82
CA ARG A 289 -0.99 15.03 4.85
C ARG A 289 -2.23 14.36 4.24
N PRO A 290 -3.34 14.21 4.99
CA PRO A 290 -4.50 13.44 4.53
C PRO A 290 -5.08 13.89 3.19
N SER A 291 -5.03 15.20 2.89
CA SER A 291 -5.43 15.78 1.61
C SER A 291 -4.51 15.38 0.45
N ALA A 292 -3.23 15.09 0.70
CA ALA A 292 -2.31 14.58 -0.33
C ALA A 292 -2.69 13.17 -0.81
N MET A 293 -3.18 12.30 0.09
CA MET A 293 -3.60 10.95 -0.28
C MET A 293 -4.87 10.96 -1.13
N ALA A 294 -5.84 11.80 -0.78
CA ALA A 294 -7.06 12.00 -1.58
C ALA A 294 -6.74 12.58 -2.96
N ASN A 295 -5.90 13.63 -3.02
CA ASN A 295 -5.48 14.24 -4.29
C ASN A 295 -4.68 13.29 -5.18
N MET A 296 -3.88 12.40 -4.60
CA MET A 296 -3.15 11.39 -5.34
C MET A 296 -4.09 10.31 -5.90
N ARG A 297 -4.99 9.74 -5.08
CA ARG A 297 -5.97 8.74 -5.53
C ARG A 297 -6.88 9.26 -6.64
N ASN A 298 -7.19 10.55 -6.61
CA ASN A 298 -8.06 11.20 -7.58
C ASN A 298 -7.33 11.66 -8.86
N SER A 299 -6.02 11.39 -9.01
CA SER A 299 -5.30 11.72 -10.25
C SER A 299 -5.57 10.68 -11.34
N ASP A 300 -5.69 11.10 -12.60
CA ASP A 300 -5.98 10.20 -13.73
C ASP A 300 -4.99 9.04 -13.84
N PHE A 301 -3.73 9.32 -13.53
CA PHE A 301 -2.69 8.30 -13.47
C PHE A 301 -2.94 7.27 -12.35
N ALA A 302 -3.28 7.72 -11.13
CA ALA A 302 -3.62 6.80 -10.05
C ALA A 302 -4.87 5.99 -10.40
N SER A 303 -5.89 6.61 -10.98
CA SER A 303 -7.10 5.96 -11.46
C SER A 303 -6.78 4.85 -12.47
N PHE A 304 -5.91 5.12 -13.46
CA PHE A 304 -5.44 4.13 -14.42
C PHE A 304 -4.75 2.93 -13.74
N LEU A 305 -3.85 3.20 -12.79
CA LEU A 305 -3.16 2.14 -12.05
C LEU A 305 -4.11 1.29 -11.21
N MET A 306 -5.12 1.93 -10.61
CA MET A 306 -6.13 1.30 -9.76
C MET A 306 -7.21 0.54 -10.53
N ASN A 307 -7.39 0.81 -11.82
CA ASN A 307 -8.44 0.20 -12.62
C ASN A 307 -8.11 -1.28 -12.95
N GLU A 308 -8.84 -2.22 -12.35
CA GLU A 308 -8.73 -3.67 -12.62
C GLU A 308 -9.88 -4.19 -13.51
N ASP A 309 -10.70 -3.27 -14.03
CA ASP A 309 -12.05 -3.50 -14.52
C ASP A 309 -12.09 -3.19 -16.01
N PHE A 310 -11.50 -4.07 -16.80
CA PHE A 310 -11.28 -3.84 -18.22
C PHE A 310 -11.64 -5.05 -19.06
N VAL A 311 -12.17 -4.79 -20.26
CA VAL A 311 -12.38 -5.79 -21.31
C VAL A 311 -11.12 -5.99 -22.15
N PHE A 312 -10.30 -4.94 -22.25
CA PHE A 312 -8.99 -4.96 -22.87
C PHE A 312 -8.03 -4.05 -22.10
N ASN A 313 -6.81 -4.54 -21.90
CA ASN A 313 -5.73 -3.74 -21.33
C ASN A 313 -4.43 -4.06 -22.05
N GLN A 314 -3.76 -3.01 -22.52
CA GLN A 314 -2.39 -3.04 -22.99
C GLN A 314 -1.52 -2.19 -22.07
N ASN A 315 -0.33 -2.69 -21.73
CA ASN A 315 0.62 -2.04 -20.85
C ASN A 315 2.03 -2.19 -21.41
N ASP A 316 2.67 -1.06 -21.74
CA ASP A 316 4.03 -0.96 -22.28
C ASP A 316 4.89 -0.17 -21.28
N PHE A 317 5.49 -0.90 -20.35
CA PHE A 317 6.22 -0.38 -19.22
C PHE A 317 7.74 -0.56 -19.36
N GLY A 318 8.48 0.45 -18.93
CA GLY A 318 9.93 0.41 -18.79
C GLY A 318 10.40 1.17 -17.56
N ALA A 319 11.30 0.57 -16.79
CA ALA A 319 11.91 1.19 -15.63
C ALA A 319 13.42 0.91 -15.58
N GLY A 320 14.19 1.94 -15.27
CA GLY A 320 15.64 1.86 -15.14
C GLY A 320 16.14 2.61 -13.91
N SER A 321 17.03 2.01 -13.13
CA SER A 321 17.71 2.68 -12.01
C SER A 321 19.21 2.50 -12.06
N VAL A 322 19.95 3.49 -11.57
CA VAL A 322 21.39 3.44 -11.35
C VAL A 322 21.72 3.98 -9.95
N SER A 323 22.56 3.24 -9.22
CA SER A 323 23.19 3.70 -7.98
C SER A 323 24.70 3.70 -8.17
N GLN A 324 25.33 4.81 -7.85
CA GLN A 324 26.77 5.01 -8.02
C GLN A 324 27.37 5.63 -6.76
N ASP A 325 28.31 4.92 -6.15
CA ASP A 325 29.24 5.47 -5.16
C ASP A 325 30.31 6.30 -5.89
N LEU A 326 30.31 7.60 -5.64
CA LEU A 326 31.23 8.58 -6.24
C LEU A 326 32.52 8.74 -5.41
N GLY A 327 32.62 8.08 -4.26
CA GLY A 327 33.70 8.23 -3.29
C GLY A 327 33.54 9.47 -2.41
N ARG A 328 34.40 9.61 -1.38
CA ARG A 328 34.34 10.70 -0.39
C ARG A 328 32.95 10.86 0.24
N ASN A 329 32.28 9.73 0.51
CA ASN A 329 30.96 9.65 1.13
C ASN A 329 29.79 10.17 0.26
N TRP A 330 30.00 10.36 -1.04
CA TRP A 330 28.94 10.77 -1.96
C TRP A 330 28.34 9.58 -2.72
N GLU A 331 27.01 9.56 -2.77
CA GLU A 331 26.23 8.58 -3.50
C GLU A 331 25.24 9.30 -4.44
N LEU A 332 25.16 8.82 -5.67
CA LEU A 332 24.19 9.27 -6.66
C LEU A 332 23.27 8.11 -7.01
N ASN A 333 21.96 8.34 -6.87
CA ASN A 333 20.94 7.43 -7.33
C ASN A 333 20.08 8.14 -8.37
N ALA A 334 19.85 7.51 -9.52
CA ALA A 334 18.95 8.02 -10.55
C ALA A 334 17.98 6.92 -10.99
N TYR A 335 16.77 7.33 -11.34
CA TYR A 335 15.68 6.43 -11.68
C TYR A 335 14.74 7.06 -12.69
N SER A 336 14.22 6.24 -13.60
CA SER A 336 13.21 6.62 -14.57
C SER A 336 12.21 5.49 -14.75
N ILE A 337 10.92 5.82 -14.74
CA ILE A 337 9.81 5.01 -15.22
C ILE A 337 9.22 5.71 -16.43
N ILE A 338 8.86 4.92 -17.42
CA ILE A 338 7.91 5.29 -18.45
C ILE A 338 6.89 4.17 -18.59
N ASN A 339 5.63 4.53 -18.80
CA ASN A 339 4.61 3.55 -19.14
C ASN A 339 3.61 4.18 -20.08
N ARG A 340 3.23 3.43 -21.10
CA ARG A 340 2.09 3.74 -21.97
C ARG A 340 1.09 2.61 -21.82
N GLY A 341 -0.18 2.96 -21.63
CA GLY A 341 -1.20 1.93 -21.52
C GLY A 341 -2.53 2.36 -22.10
N ILE A 342 -3.27 1.36 -22.55
CA ILE A 342 -4.62 1.48 -23.10
C ILE A 342 -5.53 0.63 -22.22
N ILE A 343 -6.64 1.20 -21.79
CA ILE A 343 -7.69 0.51 -21.04
C ILE A 343 -9.01 0.74 -21.74
N GLU A 344 -9.72 -0.35 -22.02
CA GLU A 344 -11.10 -0.33 -22.46
C GLU A 344 -12.00 -0.91 -21.37
N THR A 345 -13.08 -0.21 -21.06
CA THR A 345 -14.05 -0.61 -20.04
C THR A 345 -15.46 -0.63 -20.60
N LEU A 346 -16.28 -1.57 -20.14
CA LEU A 346 -17.71 -1.60 -20.39
C LEU A 346 -18.43 -1.86 -19.07
N THR A 347 -19.37 -0.97 -18.75
CA THR A 347 -20.19 -1.05 -17.55
C THR A 347 -21.66 -0.87 -17.91
N GLU A 348 -22.50 -1.76 -17.38
CA GLU A 348 -23.96 -1.60 -17.36
C GLU A 348 -24.37 -1.35 -15.92
N SER A 349 -25.25 -0.39 -15.66
CA SER A 349 -25.72 -0.06 -14.32
C SER A 349 -27.23 0.11 -14.30
N GLU A 350 -27.89 -0.50 -13.33
CA GLU A 350 -29.29 -0.26 -12.97
C GLU A 350 -29.30 0.55 -11.68
N MET A 351 -29.91 1.74 -11.71
CA MET A 351 -29.86 2.70 -10.62
C MET A 351 -31.26 3.06 -10.11
N VAL A 352 -31.43 2.96 -8.80
CA VAL A 352 -32.68 3.28 -8.09
C VAL A 352 -32.42 4.44 -7.13
N TYR A 353 -33.04 5.58 -7.41
CA TYR A 353 -32.90 6.80 -6.63
C TYR A 353 -33.80 6.75 -5.37
N GLN A 354 -33.20 7.06 -4.22
CA GLN A 354 -33.82 6.94 -2.89
C GLN A 354 -34.53 8.22 -2.42
N THR A 355 -34.30 9.36 -3.08
CA THR A 355 -34.75 10.68 -2.63
C THR A 355 -35.65 11.36 -3.66
N GLY A 356 -36.98 11.29 -3.47
CA GLY A 356 -37.97 11.86 -4.40
C GLY A 356 -38.68 10.79 -5.24
N ASN A 357 -39.76 11.16 -5.93
CA ASN A 357 -40.45 10.28 -6.89
C ASN A 357 -39.64 10.23 -8.19
N ILE A 358 -38.47 9.60 -8.14
CA ILE A 358 -37.53 9.52 -9.27
C ILE A 358 -37.66 8.13 -9.90
N GLU A 359 -37.63 8.09 -11.22
CA GLU A 359 -37.71 6.84 -11.99
C GLU A 359 -36.38 6.08 -12.00
N ASP A 360 -36.45 4.76 -12.16
CA ASP A 360 -35.26 3.92 -12.31
C ASP A 360 -34.47 4.31 -13.57
N GLU A 361 -33.15 4.26 -13.49
CA GLU A 361 -32.24 4.64 -14.58
C GLU A 361 -31.35 3.47 -14.97
N ASN A 362 -31.32 3.15 -16.26
CA ASN A 362 -30.35 2.23 -16.84
C ASN A 362 -29.23 3.00 -17.53
N ARG A 363 -27.98 2.71 -17.19
CA ARG A 363 -26.80 3.30 -17.83
C ARG A 363 -25.96 2.23 -18.52
N THR A 364 -25.55 2.50 -19.74
CA THR A 364 -24.47 1.76 -20.42
C THR A 364 -23.35 2.74 -20.72
N GLN A 365 -22.16 2.44 -20.22
CA GLN A 365 -20.98 3.26 -20.44
C GLN A 365 -19.86 2.43 -21.05
N THR A 366 -19.33 2.91 -22.18
CA THR A 366 -18.09 2.40 -22.77
C THR A 366 -17.04 3.50 -22.66
N SER A 367 -15.81 3.14 -22.31
CA SER A 367 -14.70 4.07 -22.24
C SER A 367 -13.44 3.44 -22.79
N GLU A 368 -12.66 4.23 -23.52
CA GLU A 368 -11.27 3.93 -23.90
C GLU A 368 -10.39 5.03 -23.31
N GLN A 369 -9.32 4.64 -22.64
CA GLN A 369 -8.34 5.54 -22.06
C GLN A 369 -6.94 5.14 -22.50
N GLU A 370 -6.28 6.05 -23.22
CA GLU A 370 -4.84 5.98 -23.48
C GLU A 370 -4.11 6.91 -22.51
N LEU A 371 -3.13 6.39 -21.79
CA LEU A 371 -2.30 7.14 -20.85
C LEU A 371 -0.82 6.91 -21.13
N LEU A 372 -0.06 7.99 -21.23
CA LEU A 372 1.40 7.99 -21.14
C LEU A 372 1.81 8.69 -19.84
N PHE A 373 2.67 8.07 -19.04
CA PHE A 373 3.29 8.76 -17.91
C PHE A 373 4.76 8.44 -17.77
N SER A 374 5.48 9.34 -17.10
CA SER A 374 6.86 9.11 -16.67
C SER A 374 7.10 9.66 -15.27
N ILE A 375 7.97 8.98 -14.53
CA ILE A 375 8.45 9.40 -13.21
C ILE A 375 9.97 9.31 -13.23
N ASN A 376 10.64 10.45 -13.07
CA ASN A 376 12.09 10.55 -13.07
C ASN A 376 12.53 11.06 -11.70
N LYS A 377 13.46 10.36 -11.05
CA LYS A 377 13.98 10.73 -9.73
C LYS A 377 15.50 10.75 -9.73
N LEU A 378 16.07 11.81 -9.17
CA LEU A 378 17.49 11.97 -8.92
C LEU A 378 17.69 12.22 -7.43
N LYS A 379 18.51 11.40 -6.78
CA LYS A 379 18.90 11.54 -5.37
C LYS A 379 20.39 11.65 -5.27
N PHE A 380 20.83 12.67 -4.55
CA PHE A 380 22.22 12.90 -4.23
C PHE A 380 22.37 12.88 -2.71
N ARG A 381 23.26 12.03 -2.21
CA ARG A 381 23.47 11.86 -0.77
C ARG A 381 24.94 12.05 -0.41
N TYR A 382 25.18 12.83 0.62
CA TYR A 382 26.45 12.84 1.36
C TYR A 382 26.22 12.21 2.72
N ASP A 383 26.84 11.08 2.99
CA ASP A 383 26.71 10.37 4.26
C ASP A 383 28.05 10.31 5.01
N ASN A 384 28.30 11.32 5.83
CA ASN A 384 29.37 11.25 6.82
C ASN A 384 28.83 10.68 8.13
N VAL A 385 28.93 9.35 8.25
CA VAL A 385 28.47 8.53 9.38
C VAL A 385 28.78 9.14 10.76
N SER A 386 29.86 9.92 10.89
CA SER A 386 30.24 10.55 12.16
C SER A 386 29.30 11.66 12.62
N ASP A 387 28.76 12.49 11.71
CA ASP A 387 28.07 13.73 12.14
C ASP A 387 27.17 14.42 11.12
N THR A 388 27.25 14.12 9.82
CA THR A 388 26.58 14.92 8.78
C THR A 388 25.97 14.02 7.72
N ASP A 389 24.68 14.19 7.48
CA ASP A 389 23.96 13.55 6.38
C ASP A 389 23.20 14.62 5.60
N LEU A 390 23.40 14.67 4.28
CA LEU A 390 22.71 15.58 3.36
C LEU A 390 22.08 14.73 2.27
N ILE A 391 20.78 14.85 2.09
CA ILE A 391 20.00 14.14 1.07
C ILE A 391 19.28 15.19 0.23
N GLY A 392 19.58 15.26 -1.05
CA GLY A 392 18.85 16.06 -2.03
C GLY A 392 18.11 15.15 -3.01
N ASP A 393 16.81 15.30 -3.13
CA ASP A 393 15.96 14.58 -4.08
C ASP A 393 15.31 15.56 -5.07
N LEU A 394 15.28 15.18 -6.34
CA LEU A 394 14.52 15.83 -7.40
C LEU A 394 13.63 14.78 -8.08
N VAL A 395 12.32 15.00 -8.11
CA VAL A 395 11.35 14.14 -8.78
C VAL A 395 10.63 14.96 -9.84
N VAL A 396 10.65 14.50 -11.08
CA VAL A 396 9.94 15.09 -12.22
C VAL A 396 8.94 14.06 -12.75
N LYS A 397 7.67 14.43 -12.79
CA LYS A 397 6.57 13.60 -13.28
C LYS A 397 5.91 14.30 -14.45
N HIS A 398 5.53 13.51 -15.43
CA HIS A 398 4.78 13.95 -16.60
C HIS A 398 3.74 12.92 -16.93
N SER A 399 2.51 13.33 -17.22
CA SER A 399 1.47 12.44 -17.72
C SER A 399 0.56 13.15 -18.71
N ASP A 400 0.27 12.48 -19.82
CA ASP A 400 -0.72 12.89 -20.80
C ASP A 400 -1.69 11.72 -21.02
N ALA A 401 -2.99 12.01 -21.06
CA ALA A 401 -3.99 11.01 -21.40
C ALA A 401 -4.96 11.52 -22.45
N THR A 402 -5.60 10.60 -23.14
CA THR A 402 -6.82 10.84 -23.91
C THR A 402 -7.82 9.78 -23.47
N ALA A 403 -9.00 10.23 -23.02
CA ALA A 403 -10.08 9.36 -22.62
C ALA A 403 -11.32 9.71 -23.44
N THR A 404 -11.84 8.74 -24.18
CA THR A 404 -13.10 8.86 -24.89
C THR A 404 -14.13 7.99 -24.20
N SER A 405 -15.32 8.52 -23.96
CA SER A 405 -16.42 7.76 -23.37
C SER A 405 -17.74 8.03 -24.07
N THR A 406 -18.54 6.98 -24.17
CA THR A 406 -19.93 7.03 -24.65
C THR A 406 -20.82 6.55 -23.51
N LEU A 407 -21.78 7.37 -23.12
CA LEU A 407 -22.77 7.04 -22.10
C LEU A 407 -24.17 7.09 -22.72
N ASN A 408 -24.91 6.00 -22.57
CA ASN A 408 -26.35 5.98 -22.78
C ASN A 408 -27.05 5.86 -21.42
N SER A 409 -27.92 6.81 -21.09
CA SER A 409 -28.70 6.89 -19.86
C SER A 409 -30.18 6.87 -20.23
N LEU A 410 -30.91 5.85 -19.77
CA LEU A 410 -32.31 5.65 -20.06
C LEU A 410 -33.13 5.66 -18.77
N THR A 411 -34.02 6.65 -18.65
CA THR A 411 -35.15 6.65 -17.71
C THR A 411 -36.45 6.45 -18.49
N PRO A 412 -37.58 6.06 -17.86
CA PRO A 412 -38.88 5.95 -18.53
C PRO A 412 -39.33 7.22 -19.27
N SER A 413 -38.86 8.39 -18.83
CA SER A 413 -39.20 9.70 -19.40
C SER A 413 -38.13 10.31 -20.31
N ARG A 414 -36.88 9.83 -20.29
CA ARG A 414 -35.74 10.49 -20.94
C ARG A 414 -34.66 9.51 -21.41
N GLU A 415 -34.17 9.69 -22.64
CA GLU A 415 -32.96 9.01 -23.15
C GLU A 415 -31.85 10.04 -23.38
N THR A 416 -30.77 9.96 -22.61
CA THR A 416 -29.61 10.86 -22.68
C THR A 416 -28.43 10.12 -23.26
N PHE A 417 -27.95 10.61 -24.40
CA PHE A 417 -26.72 10.15 -25.01
C PHE A 417 -25.63 11.21 -24.85
N VAL A 418 -24.47 10.78 -24.35
CA VAL A 418 -23.33 11.64 -24.07
C VAL A 418 -22.07 11.03 -24.65
N ASN A 419 -21.40 11.76 -25.54
CA ASN A 419 -20.02 11.47 -25.91
C ASN A 419 -19.11 12.49 -25.23
N ALA A 420 -18.06 12.02 -24.57
CA ALA A 420 -17.08 12.89 -23.92
C ALA A 420 -15.67 12.54 -24.37
N THR A 421 -14.88 13.55 -24.76
CA THR A 421 -13.45 13.41 -25.02
C THR A 421 -12.66 14.27 -24.04
N GLN A 422 -11.91 13.62 -23.16
CA GLN A 422 -11.08 14.25 -22.14
C GLN A 422 -9.60 14.14 -22.51
N GLN A 423 -8.86 15.23 -22.32
CA GLN A 423 -7.42 15.28 -22.57
C GLN A 423 -6.70 15.89 -21.36
N PRO A 424 -6.54 15.13 -20.26
CA PRO A 424 -5.79 15.60 -19.11
C PRO A 424 -4.28 15.54 -19.38
N ARG A 425 -3.59 16.58 -18.94
CA ARG A 425 -2.13 16.70 -18.95
C ARG A 425 -1.67 17.18 -17.59
N LYS A 426 -0.57 16.62 -17.10
CA LYS A 426 -0.01 17.00 -15.80
C LYS A 426 1.51 16.96 -15.82
N PHE A 427 2.11 17.98 -15.25
CA PHE A 427 3.54 18.10 -15.03
C PHE A 427 3.80 18.45 -13.58
N GLU A 428 4.74 17.77 -12.92
CA GLU A 428 5.06 18.01 -11.51
C GLU A 428 6.56 17.90 -11.26
N VAL A 429 7.13 18.88 -10.57
CA VAL A 429 8.51 18.90 -10.11
C VAL A 429 8.52 19.07 -8.60
N ASN A 430 9.05 18.08 -7.89
CA ASN A 430 9.27 18.12 -6.46
C ASN A 430 10.77 18.07 -6.18
N SER A 431 11.28 19.05 -5.45
CA SER A 431 12.66 19.09 -4.98
C SER A 431 12.65 19.08 -3.46
N SER A 432 13.33 18.14 -2.82
CA SER A 432 13.50 18.14 -1.36
C SER A 432 14.95 18.08 -0.96
N LEU A 433 15.30 18.77 0.11
CA LEU A 433 16.62 18.73 0.73
C LEU A 433 16.45 18.44 2.21
N SER A 434 17.12 17.40 2.71
CA SER A 434 17.21 17.06 4.13
C SER A 434 18.66 17.19 4.57
N LEU A 435 18.93 18.04 5.55
CA LEU A 435 20.23 18.19 6.19
C LEU A 435 20.11 17.77 7.65
N ASN A 436 20.89 16.76 8.03
CA ASN A 436 21.01 16.26 9.38
C ASN A 436 22.44 16.51 9.87
N LYS A 437 22.59 17.24 10.96
CA LYS A 437 23.90 17.58 11.54
C LYS A 437 23.92 17.32 13.04
N GLN A 438 24.81 16.44 13.47
CA GLN A 438 25.10 16.19 14.88
C GLN A 438 26.29 17.06 15.32
N PHE A 439 26.03 18.11 16.10
CA PHE A 439 27.07 18.96 16.67
C PHE A 439 27.74 18.30 17.88
N SER A 440 26.95 17.52 18.63
CA SER A 440 27.40 16.64 19.70
C SER A 440 26.32 15.57 19.94
N TYR A 441 26.62 14.55 20.75
CA TYR A 441 25.61 13.59 21.21
C TYR A 441 24.40 14.28 21.88
N LYS A 442 24.59 15.50 22.44
CA LYS A 442 23.52 16.28 23.06
C LYS A 442 22.71 17.16 22.12
N HIS A 443 23.27 17.50 20.95
CA HIS A 443 22.72 18.50 20.05
C HIS A 443 22.80 18.01 18.61
N THR A 444 21.66 17.63 18.06
CA THR A 444 21.51 17.24 16.65
C THR A 444 20.43 18.10 16.00
N THR A 445 20.61 18.54 14.77
CA THR A 445 19.59 19.34 14.04
C THR A 445 19.26 18.65 12.74
N SER A 446 17.96 18.59 12.43
CA SER A 446 17.43 18.20 11.13
C SER A 446 16.73 19.40 10.51
N ILE A 447 17.06 19.73 9.27
CA ILE A 447 16.39 20.74 8.46
C ILE A 447 15.88 20.04 7.22
N ASN A 448 14.59 20.17 6.93
CA ASN A 448 14.00 19.66 5.69
C ASN A 448 13.42 20.83 4.91
N THR A 449 13.59 20.79 3.60
CA THR A 449 12.96 21.71 2.67
C THR A 449 12.25 20.91 1.58
N ASN A 450 11.13 21.43 1.10
CA ASN A 450 10.36 20.85 0.01
C ASN A 450 9.86 21.99 -0.88
N LEU A 451 10.25 21.97 -2.15
CA LEU A 451 9.76 22.86 -3.19
C LEU A 451 8.95 22.00 -4.16
N ARG A 452 7.76 22.45 -4.50
CA ARG A 452 6.87 21.76 -5.44
C ARG A 452 6.27 22.75 -6.41
N PHE A 453 6.36 22.40 -7.68
CA PHE A 453 5.62 23.02 -8.77
C PHE A 453 4.80 21.92 -9.44
N ALA A 454 3.50 22.11 -9.56
CA ALA A 454 2.63 21.18 -10.26
C ALA A 454 1.68 21.98 -11.15
N GLU A 455 1.52 21.53 -12.39
CA GLU A 455 0.57 22.07 -13.33
C GLU A 455 -0.28 20.92 -13.86
N SER A 456 -1.58 21.13 -13.92
CA SER A 456 -2.51 20.22 -14.58
C SER A 456 -3.50 21.00 -15.42
N GLU A 457 -3.75 20.51 -16.63
CA GLU A 457 -4.76 21.02 -17.54
C GLU A 457 -5.63 19.85 -17.97
N ASN A 458 -6.95 20.03 -18.00
CA ASN A 458 -7.86 19.07 -18.61
C ASN A 458 -8.83 19.82 -19.51
N THR A 459 -8.91 19.38 -20.77
CA THR A 459 -9.95 19.82 -21.70
C THR A 459 -10.95 18.70 -21.88
N ASN A 460 -12.23 19.05 -21.94
CA ASN A 460 -13.32 18.10 -22.04
C ASN A 460 -14.35 18.62 -23.04
N ASP A 461 -14.53 17.88 -24.13
CA ASP A 461 -15.56 18.16 -25.14
C ASP A 461 -16.70 17.17 -24.93
N TRP A 462 -17.87 17.69 -24.58
CA TRP A 462 -19.09 16.92 -24.36
C TRP A 462 -20.08 17.17 -25.48
N LEU A 463 -20.56 16.09 -26.10
CA LEU A 463 -21.66 16.11 -27.05
C LEU A 463 -22.89 15.48 -26.42
N PHE A 464 -23.96 16.26 -26.28
CA PHE A 464 -25.25 15.81 -25.78
C PHE A 464 -26.28 15.76 -26.89
N ASN A 465 -27.19 14.78 -26.83
CA ASN A 465 -28.37 14.73 -27.72
C ASN A 465 -29.54 15.62 -27.26
N GLN A 466 -29.41 16.28 -26.11
CA GLN A 466 -30.45 17.12 -25.51
C GLN A 466 -29.84 18.10 -24.50
N PRO A 467 -30.53 19.21 -24.17
CA PRO A 467 -30.04 20.13 -23.15
C PRO A 467 -30.01 19.48 -21.77
N ILE A 468 -29.00 19.83 -20.98
CA ILE A 468 -28.82 19.42 -19.58
C ILE A 468 -28.93 20.65 -18.69
N PHE A 469 -29.51 20.51 -17.49
CA PHE A 469 -29.71 21.61 -16.54
C PHE A 469 -30.28 22.89 -17.18
N SER A 470 -31.35 22.77 -17.98
CA SER A 470 -31.87 23.85 -18.84
C SER A 470 -32.22 25.17 -18.11
N ASP A 471 -32.49 25.11 -16.81
CA ASP A 471 -32.77 26.29 -15.97
C ASP A 471 -31.50 27.02 -15.49
N ILE A 472 -30.33 26.38 -15.63
CA ILE A 472 -29.05 26.85 -15.08
C ILE A 472 -28.01 27.05 -16.19
N ILE A 473 -27.88 26.09 -17.11
CA ILE A 473 -26.94 26.19 -18.23
C ILE A 473 -27.66 26.85 -19.41
N PRO A 474 -27.22 28.04 -19.87
CA PRO A 474 -27.90 28.82 -20.90
C PRO A 474 -27.57 28.28 -22.32
N LEU A 475 -27.91 27.02 -22.59
CA LEU A 475 -27.67 26.39 -23.89
C LEU A 475 -28.54 27.02 -24.99
N GLN A 476 -27.92 27.37 -26.12
CA GLN A 476 -28.62 27.79 -27.33
C GLN A 476 -28.96 26.56 -28.18
N ILE A 477 -30.20 26.49 -28.64
CA ILE A 477 -30.71 25.36 -29.43
C ILE A 477 -30.55 25.69 -30.91
N GLU A 478 -29.54 25.13 -31.56
CA GLU A 478 -29.25 25.34 -32.99
C GLU A 478 -29.30 24.06 -33.84
N GLY A 479 -29.62 22.91 -33.24
CA GLY A 479 -29.69 21.61 -33.91
C GLY A 479 -30.07 20.48 -32.97
N ASP A 480 -29.73 19.24 -33.35
CA ASP A 480 -30.03 18.01 -32.58
C ASP A 480 -28.93 17.64 -31.57
N THR A 481 -27.80 18.35 -31.57
CA THR A 481 -26.66 18.09 -30.67
C THR A 481 -26.14 19.36 -30.01
N PHE A 482 -25.71 19.25 -28.76
CA PHE A 482 -25.12 20.35 -27.99
C PHE A 482 -23.65 20.03 -27.69
N ASN A 483 -22.72 20.83 -28.19
CA ASN A 483 -21.30 20.75 -27.86
C ASN A 483 -20.98 21.69 -26.70
N LEU A 484 -20.61 21.13 -25.54
CA LEU A 484 -20.09 21.85 -24.40
C LEU A 484 -18.59 21.59 -24.29
N PHE A 485 -17.81 22.66 -24.45
CA PHE A 485 -16.38 22.65 -24.21
C PHE A 485 -16.06 23.16 -22.81
N GLN A 486 -15.30 22.35 -22.07
CA GLN A 486 -14.77 22.70 -20.76
C GLN A 486 -13.25 22.68 -20.76
N GLN A 487 -12.64 23.64 -20.07
CA GLN A 487 -11.21 23.66 -19.78
C GLN A 487 -10.99 23.94 -18.30
N THR A 488 -10.19 23.11 -17.64
CA THR A 488 -9.74 23.34 -16.27
C THR A 488 -8.22 23.40 -16.23
N LYS A 489 -7.68 24.39 -15.54
CA LYS A 489 -6.23 24.55 -15.32
C LYS A 489 -5.97 24.76 -13.85
N ASN A 490 -4.95 24.12 -13.32
CA ASN A 490 -4.52 24.26 -11.94
C ASN A 490 -3.00 24.31 -11.89
N GLN A 491 -2.44 25.41 -11.40
CA GLN A 491 -1.01 25.58 -11.15
C GLN A 491 -0.78 25.75 -9.66
N THR A 492 -0.02 24.84 -9.06
CA THR A 492 0.33 24.85 -7.64
C THR A 492 1.82 25.10 -7.48
N LYS A 493 2.16 26.13 -6.69
CA LYS A 493 3.52 26.43 -6.23
C LYS A 493 3.51 26.30 -4.71
N SER A 494 4.37 25.46 -4.16
CA SER A 494 4.52 25.37 -2.71
C SER A 494 5.98 25.25 -2.28
N ALA A 495 6.30 25.92 -1.19
CA ALA A 495 7.61 25.88 -0.55
C ALA A 495 7.43 25.65 0.94
N GLN A 496 8.08 24.62 1.48
CA GLN A 496 8.09 24.35 2.91
C GLN A 496 9.52 24.23 3.40
N ILE A 497 9.79 24.77 4.57
CA ILE A 497 10.99 24.54 5.35
C ILE A 497 10.60 24.22 6.78
N ASP A 498 11.17 23.14 7.33
CA ASP A 498 11.02 22.77 8.74
C ASP A 498 12.38 22.47 9.35
N ALA A 499 12.55 22.86 10.60
CA ALA A 499 13.73 22.58 11.38
C ALA A 499 13.33 21.99 12.73
N LYS A 500 14.02 20.92 13.10
CA LYS A 500 13.88 20.24 14.38
C LYS A 500 15.24 20.11 15.03
N HIS A 501 15.36 20.61 16.25
CA HIS A 501 16.56 20.41 17.05
C HIS A 501 16.31 19.31 18.08
N TYR A 502 17.25 18.41 18.25
CA TYR A 502 17.22 17.34 19.25
C TYR A 502 18.16 17.71 20.38
N TRP A 503 17.60 18.12 21.52
CA TRP A 503 18.36 18.43 22.72
C TRP A 503 18.24 17.30 23.74
N VAL A 504 19.32 16.52 23.90
CA VAL A 504 19.41 15.44 24.89
C VAL A 504 19.92 16.04 26.21
N LEU A 505 19.01 16.28 27.16
CA LEU A 505 19.37 16.76 28.50
C LEU A 505 19.97 15.63 29.34
N HIS A 506 19.36 14.45 29.24
CA HIS A 506 19.78 13.20 29.88
C HIS A 506 19.37 12.02 28.97
N ASN A 507 19.92 10.82 29.17
CA ASN A 507 19.63 9.63 28.35
C ASN A 507 18.14 9.28 28.20
N PHE A 508 17.31 9.74 29.15
CA PHE A 508 15.88 9.50 29.17
C PHE A 508 15.05 10.78 29.09
N HIS A 509 15.65 11.97 28.93
CA HIS A 509 14.92 13.24 28.92
C HIS A 509 15.44 14.14 27.80
N HIS A 510 14.64 14.32 26.76
CA HIS A 510 14.99 15.13 25.61
C HIS A 510 13.95 16.21 25.33
N ILE A 511 14.38 17.35 24.80
CA ILE A 511 13.52 18.44 24.34
C ILE A 511 13.75 18.66 22.85
N TYR A 512 12.67 18.72 22.08
CA TYR A 512 12.71 18.93 20.64
C TYR A 512 11.95 20.21 20.26
N PRO A 513 12.60 21.38 20.17
CA PRO A 513 11.97 22.52 19.53
C PRO A 513 11.81 22.26 18.03
N VAL A 514 10.67 22.67 17.50
CA VAL A 514 10.29 22.56 16.09
C VAL A 514 9.90 23.95 15.62
N VAL A 515 10.34 24.31 14.42
CA VAL A 515 9.90 25.52 13.71
C VAL A 515 9.72 25.20 12.24
N GLY A 516 8.76 25.82 11.59
CA GLY A 516 8.63 25.71 10.15
C GLY A 516 7.81 26.82 9.53
N LEU A 517 7.93 26.90 8.21
CA LEU A 517 7.24 27.85 7.37
C LEU A 517 6.83 27.12 6.08
N GLY A 518 5.54 27.19 5.76
CA GLY A 518 4.97 26.70 4.50
C GLY A 518 4.31 27.85 3.75
N ALA A 519 4.59 27.97 2.46
CA ALA A 519 3.90 28.87 1.55
C ALA A 519 3.29 28.06 0.42
N PHE A 520 2.03 28.34 0.09
CA PHE A 520 1.26 27.70 -0.96
C PHE A 520 0.59 28.80 -1.79
N ASP A 521 0.71 28.73 -3.10
CA ASP A 521 0.09 29.63 -4.07
C ASP A 521 -0.49 28.76 -5.19
N VAL A 522 -1.79 28.89 -5.43
CA VAL A 522 -2.53 28.06 -6.36
C VAL A 522 -3.39 28.93 -7.27
N ASP A 523 -3.15 28.83 -8.56
CA ASP A 523 -3.95 29.43 -9.62
C ASP A 523 -4.87 28.35 -10.20
N TYR A 524 -6.18 28.49 -10.02
CA TYR A 524 -7.21 27.58 -10.52
C TYR A 524 -8.14 28.32 -11.49
N PHE A 525 -8.21 27.82 -12.72
CA PHE A 525 -9.05 28.37 -13.78
C PHE A 525 -10.04 27.30 -14.26
N SER A 526 -11.29 27.71 -14.49
CA SER A 526 -12.27 26.89 -15.22
C SER A 526 -13.00 27.73 -16.26
N LEU A 527 -13.25 27.12 -17.41
CA LEU A 527 -14.05 27.65 -18.51
C LEU A 527 -15.05 26.59 -18.91
N ASP A 528 -16.32 26.97 -18.98
CA ASP A 528 -17.46 26.21 -19.47
C ASP A 528 -18.16 27.07 -20.52
N GLN A 529 -18.26 26.56 -21.75
CA GLN A 529 -18.91 27.25 -22.86
C GLN A 529 -19.51 26.26 -23.85
N GLN A 530 -20.51 26.69 -24.60
CA GLN A 530 -21.02 25.94 -25.73
C GLN A 530 -20.32 26.37 -27.02
N ILE A 531 -19.98 25.41 -27.88
CA ILE A 531 -19.55 25.66 -29.26
C ILE A 531 -20.77 25.54 -30.17
N LEU A 532 -21.07 26.61 -30.92
CA LEU A 532 -22.21 26.70 -31.84
C LEU A 532 -21.87 26.14 -33.23
N GLU A 533 -22.88 25.87 -34.05
CA GLU A 533 -22.69 25.24 -35.37
C GLU A 533 -21.85 26.10 -36.33
N ASP A 534 -21.93 27.43 -36.18
CA ASP A 534 -21.12 28.40 -36.93
C ASP A 534 -19.67 28.54 -36.42
N GLY A 535 -19.33 27.81 -35.36
CA GLY A 535 -18.03 27.83 -34.69
C GLY A 535 -17.84 28.97 -33.68
N SER A 536 -18.85 29.83 -33.50
CA SER A 536 -18.84 30.82 -32.42
C SER A 536 -19.09 30.15 -31.06
N THR A 537 -18.82 30.87 -29.97
CA THR A 537 -18.97 30.32 -28.61
C THR A 537 -20.00 31.09 -27.81
N ASN A 538 -20.82 30.35 -27.08
CA ASN A 538 -21.74 30.87 -26.08
C ASN A 538 -21.14 30.61 -24.69
N ASN A 539 -20.57 31.65 -24.09
CA ASN A 539 -19.84 31.56 -22.83
C ASN A 539 -20.80 31.65 -21.63
N PHE A 540 -20.67 30.73 -20.67
CA PHE A 540 -21.59 30.65 -19.53
C PHE A 540 -21.23 31.57 -18.35
N GLN A 541 -20.26 32.47 -18.52
CA GLN A 541 -19.84 33.39 -17.47
C GLN A 541 -21.00 34.22 -16.92
N ASP A 542 -21.91 34.74 -17.74
CA ASP A 542 -23.01 35.56 -17.21
C ASP A 542 -24.05 34.74 -16.43
N ALA A 543 -24.07 33.41 -16.59
CA ALA A 543 -24.88 32.46 -15.83
C ALA A 543 -24.20 31.94 -14.55
N GLY A 544 -23.08 32.54 -14.14
CA GLY A 544 -22.39 32.16 -12.89
C GLY A 544 -21.44 30.96 -13.01
N PHE A 545 -21.06 30.57 -14.23
CA PHE A 545 -19.99 29.58 -14.49
C PHE A 545 -18.63 30.25 -14.65
N ASN A 546 -17.58 29.45 -14.82
CA ASN A 546 -16.17 29.85 -14.98
C ASN A 546 -15.55 30.37 -13.68
N ASN A 547 -14.27 30.05 -13.46
CA ASN A 547 -13.53 30.46 -12.28
C ASN A 547 -12.16 31.00 -12.69
N ASP A 548 -11.66 32.00 -11.97
CA ASP A 548 -10.29 32.52 -12.08
C ASP A 548 -9.80 32.83 -10.65
N LEU A 549 -9.43 31.75 -9.97
CA LEU A 549 -9.15 31.72 -8.55
C LEU A 549 -7.64 31.75 -8.31
N ASN A 550 -7.16 32.69 -7.49
CA ASN A 550 -5.83 32.64 -6.87
C ASN A 550 -5.98 32.43 -5.37
N PHE A 551 -5.55 31.26 -4.88
CA PHE A 551 -5.52 30.90 -3.45
C PHE A 551 -4.10 30.96 -2.92
N ARG A 552 -3.87 31.71 -1.84
CA ARG A 552 -2.58 31.79 -1.15
C ARG A 552 -2.71 31.38 0.31
N LEU A 553 -1.75 30.61 0.81
CA LEU A 553 -1.66 30.22 2.22
C LEU A 553 -0.22 30.33 2.70
N LEU A 554 -0.03 31.03 3.81
CA LEU A 554 1.20 31.06 4.60
C LEU A 554 0.92 30.39 5.95
N ASP A 555 1.66 29.33 6.27
CA ASP A 555 1.62 28.62 7.55
C ASP A 555 2.96 28.78 8.25
N ALA A 556 3.01 29.59 9.30
CA ALA A 556 4.17 29.68 10.17
C ALA A 556 3.88 28.94 11.48
N TYR A 557 4.75 28.02 11.87
CA TYR A 557 4.55 27.25 13.09
C TYR A 557 5.81 27.09 13.93
N PHE A 558 5.59 26.98 15.23
CA PHE A 558 6.64 26.64 16.18
C PHE A 558 6.06 25.83 17.33
N GLY A 559 6.90 25.03 17.97
CA GLY A 559 6.45 24.18 19.06
C GLY A 559 7.59 23.45 19.75
N PHE A 560 7.20 22.65 20.73
CA PHE A 560 8.13 21.85 21.52
C PHE A 560 7.55 20.47 21.73
N GLN A 561 8.42 19.47 21.68
CA GLN A 561 8.10 18.11 22.11
C GLN A 561 9.04 17.72 23.24
N TYR A 562 8.54 16.98 24.22
CA TYR A 562 9.33 16.49 25.34
C TYR A 562 9.31 14.97 25.34
N LYS A 563 10.45 14.32 25.08
CA LYS A 563 10.55 12.86 25.09
C LYS A 563 11.11 12.41 26.43
N THR A 564 10.38 11.52 27.10
CA THR A 564 10.85 10.86 28.33
C THR A 564 10.69 9.34 28.27
N LYS A 565 11.56 8.60 28.95
CA LYS A 565 11.43 7.14 29.11
C LYS A 565 11.46 6.76 30.59
N ILE A 566 10.39 6.10 31.06
CA ILE A 566 10.22 5.59 32.41
C ILE A 566 10.08 4.07 32.32
N ASN A 567 11.14 3.33 32.67
CA ASN A 567 11.22 1.87 32.51
C ASN A 567 10.93 1.43 31.06
N LYS A 568 9.79 0.79 30.85
CA LYS A 568 9.29 0.27 29.57
C LYS A 568 8.39 1.24 28.82
N LEU A 569 8.02 2.36 29.44
CA LEU A 569 7.13 3.38 28.88
C LEU A 569 7.93 4.56 28.34
N SER A 570 7.82 4.82 27.04
CA SER A 570 8.29 6.05 26.41
C SER A 570 7.11 6.98 26.19
N ILE A 571 7.24 8.26 26.53
CA ILE A 571 6.20 9.28 26.46
C ILE A 571 6.77 10.47 25.70
N ARG A 572 6.03 10.98 24.73
CA ARG A 572 6.40 12.17 23.95
C ARG A 572 5.18 13.08 23.73
N PRO A 573 4.78 13.89 24.73
CA PRO A 573 3.87 15.00 24.49
C PRO A 573 4.55 16.09 23.65
N GLY A 574 3.75 16.81 22.88
CA GLY A 574 4.16 17.99 22.14
C GLY A 574 3.03 19.00 22.02
N LEU A 575 3.41 20.24 21.80
CA LEU A 575 2.49 21.35 21.57
C LEU A 575 3.06 22.21 20.44
N ILE A 576 2.33 22.28 19.34
CA ILE A 576 2.73 23.04 18.14
C ILE A 576 1.68 24.10 17.89
N MET A 577 2.11 25.35 17.74
CA MET A 577 1.23 26.47 17.44
C MET A 577 1.45 26.92 16.00
N HIS A 578 0.37 26.96 15.24
CA HIS A 578 0.34 27.40 13.85
C HIS A 578 -0.32 28.78 13.73
N SER A 579 0.20 29.61 12.84
CA SER A 579 -0.41 30.85 12.35
C SER A 579 -0.68 30.70 10.87
N PHE A 580 -1.93 30.43 10.52
CA PHE A 580 -2.38 30.37 9.13
C PHE A 580 -2.79 31.78 8.69
N HIS A 581 -2.29 32.21 7.53
CA HIS A 581 -2.74 33.41 6.83
C HIS A 581 -3.11 33.00 5.41
N TRP A 582 -4.37 33.16 5.02
CA TRP A 582 -4.82 32.77 3.69
C TRP A 582 -5.62 33.85 2.98
N GLN A 583 -5.53 33.82 1.65
CA GLN A 583 -6.17 34.76 0.74
C GLN A 583 -6.84 34.00 -0.40
N VAL A 584 -8.04 34.46 -0.77
CA VAL A 584 -8.84 33.92 -1.86
C VAL A 584 -9.18 35.09 -2.77
N ASN A 585 -8.65 35.08 -3.99
CA ASN A 585 -8.98 36.08 -5.01
C ASN A 585 -9.73 35.40 -6.15
N GLN A 586 -10.85 35.94 -6.60
CA GLN A 586 -11.65 35.43 -7.72
C GLN A 586 -11.79 36.55 -8.76
N PHE A 587 -11.40 36.32 -10.02
CA PHE A 587 -11.27 37.36 -11.07
C PHE A 587 -10.48 38.59 -10.60
N SER A 588 -9.37 38.38 -9.91
CA SER A 588 -8.53 39.43 -9.30
C SER A 588 -9.23 40.27 -8.21
N GLN A 589 -10.45 39.94 -7.80
CA GLN A 589 -11.14 40.54 -6.67
C GLN A 589 -10.83 39.73 -5.39
N GLN A 590 -10.44 40.42 -4.32
CA GLN A 590 -10.13 39.77 -3.04
C GLN A 590 -11.42 39.45 -2.28
N GLU A 591 -11.77 38.16 -2.21
CA GLU A 591 -12.95 37.67 -1.51
C GLU A 591 -12.65 37.40 -0.02
N VAL A 592 -11.48 36.81 0.27
CA VAL A 592 -11.07 36.47 1.65
C VAL A 592 -9.62 36.87 1.89
N ASN A 593 -9.35 37.37 3.09
CA ASN A 593 -8.01 37.63 3.62
C ASN A 593 -8.07 37.50 5.15
N GLN A 594 -7.70 36.34 5.67
CA GLN A 594 -7.89 35.98 7.09
C GLN A 594 -6.62 35.42 7.70
N GLN A 595 -6.52 35.57 9.03
CA GLN A 595 -5.46 35.00 9.84
C GLN A 595 -6.06 34.25 11.04
N LYS A 596 -5.57 33.04 11.33
CA LYS A 596 -6.02 32.20 12.43
C LYS A 596 -4.87 31.50 13.12
N TRP A 597 -4.87 31.56 14.45
CA TRP A 597 -3.93 30.81 15.28
C TRP A 597 -4.57 29.52 15.76
N VAL A 598 -3.87 28.40 15.65
CA VAL A 598 -4.35 27.09 16.09
C VAL A 598 -3.26 26.39 16.89
N THR A 599 -3.63 25.90 18.07
CA THR A 599 -2.73 25.14 18.93
C THR A 599 -3.04 23.65 18.80
N LEU A 600 -2.07 22.88 18.34
CA LEU A 600 -2.17 21.46 18.01
C LEU A 600 -1.36 20.63 19.02
N PRO A 601 -1.99 20.07 20.06
CA PRO A 601 -1.34 19.10 20.94
C PRO A 601 -1.13 17.76 20.23
N GLU A 602 -0.01 17.12 20.55
CA GLU A 602 0.32 15.75 20.15
C GLU A 602 0.75 14.93 21.39
N LEU A 603 0.49 13.63 21.36
CA LEU A 603 0.95 12.70 22.40
C LEU A 603 1.27 11.35 21.78
N MET A 604 2.51 10.91 21.95
CA MET A 604 2.92 9.53 21.65
C MET A 604 3.27 8.81 22.95
N LEU A 605 2.71 7.61 23.14
CA LEU A 605 3.05 6.67 24.20
C LEU A 605 3.49 5.35 23.55
N LYS A 606 4.64 4.81 23.98
CA LYS A 606 5.11 3.50 23.57
C LYS A 606 5.44 2.68 24.81
N TYR A 607 4.74 1.57 24.99
CA TYR A 607 4.94 0.64 26.09
C TYR A 607 5.48 -0.68 25.57
N ASP A 608 6.77 -0.92 25.83
CA ASP A 608 7.46 -2.15 25.48
C ASP A 608 7.20 -3.20 26.58
N LEU A 609 6.06 -3.92 26.50
CA LEU A 609 5.72 -5.01 27.44
C LEU A 609 6.89 -5.98 27.60
N ASN A 610 7.49 -6.33 26.45
CA ASN A 610 8.76 -7.03 26.34
C ASN A 610 9.37 -6.79 24.94
N SER A 611 10.51 -7.42 24.62
CA SER A 611 11.17 -7.23 23.31
C SER A 611 10.33 -7.73 22.12
N SER A 612 9.33 -8.56 22.38
CA SER A 612 8.51 -9.24 21.39
C SER A 612 7.06 -8.72 21.33
N GLU A 613 6.69 -7.81 22.23
CA GLU A 613 5.32 -7.34 22.46
C GLU A 613 5.31 -5.85 22.80
N LYS A 614 4.61 -5.06 22.00
CA LYS A 614 4.63 -3.60 22.05
C LYS A 614 3.21 -3.05 21.95
N LEU A 615 2.96 -1.96 22.68
CA LEU A 615 1.74 -1.17 22.60
C LEU A 615 2.09 0.30 22.31
N ASN A 616 1.62 0.83 21.20
CA ASN A 616 1.85 2.21 20.78
C ASN A 616 0.51 2.95 20.76
N PHE A 617 0.43 4.09 21.43
CA PHE A 617 -0.71 5.00 21.39
C PHE A 617 -0.26 6.35 20.85
N ASP A 618 -0.94 6.85 19.83
CA ASP A 618 -0.70 8.15 19.23
C ASP A 618 -2.00 8.96 19.27
N TYR A 619 -1.90 10.22 19.69
CA TYR A 619 -2.95 11.22 19.62
C TYR A 619 -2.43 12.47 18.93
N ASN A 620 -3.19 13.02 17.98
CA ASN A 620 -2.90 14.31 17.35
C ASN A 620 -4.20 15.10 17.14
N LEU A 621 -4.19 16.39 17.46
CA LEU A 621 -5.15 17.34 16.89
C LEU A 621 -4.57 17.85 15.57
N ARG A 622 -5.33 17.72 14.47
CA ARG A 622 -4.88 18.12 13.13
C ARG A 622 -5.72 19.25 12.58
N SER A 623 -5.06 20.15 11.85
CA SER A 623 -5.68 21.26 11.11
C SER A 623 -5.28 21.19 9.65
N THR A 624 -6.25 21.15 8.73
CA THR A 624 -5.97 21.01 7.28
C THR A 624 -6.90 21.87 6.44
N PHE A 625 -6.37 22.53 5.41
CA PHE A 625 -7.20 23.21 4.40
C PHE A 625 -7.72 22.21 3.35
N GLY A 626 -8.92 22.46 2.84
CA GLY A 626 -9.46 21.75 1.67
C GLY A 626 -8.65 22.04 0.41
N SER A 627 -8.94 21.30 -0.67
CA SER A 627 -8.34 21.59 -1.97
C SER A 627 -8.77 22.98 -2.47
N PRO A 628 -7.88 23.77 -3.10
CA PRO A 628 -8.20 25.14 -3.53
C PRO A 628 -9.40 25.25 -4.47
N ASP A 629 -9.68 24.23 -5.30
CA ASP A 629 -10.86 24.20 -6.17
C ASP A 629 -12.19 24.24 -5.40
N ARG A 630 -12.19 23.88 -4.11
CA ARG A 630 -13.37 24.05 -3.24
C ARG A 630 -13.68 25.49 -2.88
N PHE A 631 -12.72 26.41 -3.05
CA PHE A 631 -12.93 27.85 -2.83
C PHE A 631 -13.46 28.56 -4.09
N ALA A 632 -13.51 27.86 -5.23
CA ALA A 632 -13.97 28.38 -6.50
C ALA A 632 -15.51 28.49 -6.52
N ASN A 633 -16.03 29.68 -6.25
CA ASN A 633 -17.44 29.90 -5.90
C ASN A 633 -18.44 29.95 -7.06
N ARG A 634 -18.00 29.61 -8.26
CA ARG A 634 -18.82 29.61 -9.48
C ARG A 634 -19.02 28.19 -10.00
N LEU A 635 -20.12 28.00 -10.71
CA LEU A 635 -20.57 26.70 -11.19
C LEU A 635 -19.58 26.08 -12.18
N ARG A 636 -19.46 24.76 -12.14
CA ARG A 636 -18.83 23.93 -13.17
C ARG A 636 -19.58 22.63 -13.34
N LEU A 637 -19.55 22.07 -14.55
CA LEU A 637 -20.07 20.73 -14.82
C LEU A 637 -19.06 19.66 -14.39
N LEU A 638 -19.47 18.68 -13.60
CA LEU A 638 -18.64 17.53 -13.22
C LEU A 638 -18.97 16.28 -14.04
N SER A 639 -20.26 16.07 -14.33
CA SER A 639 -20.77 15.02 -15.20
C SER A 639 -22.08 15.49 -15.82
N PHE A 640 -22.66 14.74 -16.77
CA PHE A 640 -23.88 15.15 -17.48
C PHE A 640 -25.06 15.47 -16.55
N ASN A 641 -25.11 14.87 -15.35
CA ASN A 641 -26.15 15.06 -14.34
C ASN A 641 -25.60 15.62 -13.02
N GLN A 642 -24.43 16.27 -13.02
CA GLN A 642 -23.83 16.82 -11.80
C GLN A 642 -23.15 18.18 -12.00
N LEU A 643 -23.63 19.20 -11.29
CA LEU A 643 -22.98 20.50 -11.14
C LEU A 643 -22.27 20.62 -9.79
N TYR A 644 -21.20 21.41 -9.75
CA TYR A 644 -20.47 21.74 -8.53
C TYR A 644 -20.23 23.24 -8.37
N GLN A 645 -20.38 23.72 -7.15
CA GLN A 645 -20.05 25.07 -6.73
C GLN A 645 -19.19 25.02 -5.46
N GLY A 646 -18.03 25.66 -5.50
CA GLY A 646 -17.23 25.89 -4.30
C GLY A 646 -17.80 27.01 -3.42
N ASN A 647 -17.01 27.42 -2.44
CA ASN A 647 -17.37 28.47 -1.49
C ASN A 647 -16.10 29.19 -1.01
N GLU A 648 -16.03 30.49 -1.24
CA GLU A 648 -14.89 31.32 -0.85
C GLU A 648 -14.70 31.38 0.68
N ALA A 649 -15.78 31.19 1.47
CA ALA A 649 -15.80 31.35 2.92
C ALA A 649 -15.38 30.09 3.71
N LEU A 650 -14.77 29.09 3.05
CA LEU A 650 -14.29 27.88 3.74
C LEU A 650 -13.11 28.18 4.67
N GLU A 651 -12.98 27.40 5.75
CA GLU A 651 -11.88 27.45 6.71
C GLU A 651 -11.13 26.11 6.79
N ASN A 652 -10.06 26.08 7.60
CA ASN A 652 -9.34 24.84 7.91
C ASN A 652 -10.22 23.86 8.71
N GLU A 653 -10.26 22.60 8.28
CA GLU A 653 -10.85 21.50 9.03
C GLU A 653 -10.04 21.22 10.31
N LEU A 654 -10.73 20.82 11.39
CA LEU A 654 -10.13 20.50 12.69
C LEU A 654 -10.63 19.14 13.18
N PHE A 655 -9.71 18.21 13.45
CA PHE A 655 -10.09 16.86 13.87
C PHE A 655 -9.06 16.19 14.79
N HIS A 656 -9.57 15.37 15.70
CA HIS A 656 -8.77 14.54 16.59
C HIS A 656 -8.53 13.18 15.96
N ASP A 657 -7.28 12.72 15.97
CA ASP A 657 -6.90 11.36 15.59
C ASP A 657 -6.34 10.62 16.80
N PHE A 658 -6.95 9.49 17.15
CA PHE A 658 -6.46 8.56 18.15
C PHE A 658 -6.09 7.25 17.47
N ARG A 659 -4.93 6.68 17.80
CA ARG A 659 -4.49 5.40 17.27
C ARG A 659 -3.80 4.56 18.33
N LEU A 660 -4.33 3.37 18.58
CA LEU A 660 -3.72 2.36 19.44
C LEU A 660 -3.29 1.16 18.60
N ARG A 661 -2.00 0.85 18.59
CA ARG A 661 -1.42 -0.32 17.91
C ARG A 661 -0.85 -1.28 18.93
N TYR A 662 -1.26 -2.53 18.86
CA TYR A 662 -0.70 -3.65 19.59
C TYR A 662 -0.02 -4.59 18.58
N SER A 663 1.19 -5.03 18.91
CA SER A 663 1.92 -6.02 18.12
C SER A 663 2.59 -7.02 19.04
N ARG A 664 2.44 -8.32 18.76
CA ARG A 664 3.10 -9.42 19.46
C ARG A 664 3.66 -10.42 18.46
N PHE A 665 4.91 -10.78 18.67
CA PHE A 665 5.67 -11.69 17.81
C PHE A 665 6.41 -12.71 18.67
N ASN A 666 6.00 -13.98 18.65
CA ASN A 666 6.66 -15.00 19.44
C ASN A 666 7.00 -16.22 18.56
N LEU A 667 8.27 -16.30 18.13
CA LEU A 667 8.78 -17.40 17.30
C LEU A 667 8.72 -18.76 18.03
N PHE A 668 9.02 -18.78 19.33
CA PHE A 668 8.94 -19.99 20.15
C PHE A 668 7.52 -20.60 20.15
N GLN A 669 6.50 -19.77 20.23
CA GLN A 669 5.10 -20.19 20.18
C GLN A 669 4.55 -20.26 18.76
N GLY A 670 5.25 -19.72 17.75
CA GLY A 670 4.74 -19.54 16.39
C GLY A 670 3.49 -18.66 16.36
N ILE A 671 3.41 -17.63 17.21
CA ILE A 671 2.26 -16.72 17.29
C ILE A 671 2.66 -15.33 16.80
N PHE A 672 1.90 -14.80 15.85
CA PHE A 672 2.01 -13.44 15.36
C PHE A 672 0.64 -12.79 15.52
N ALA A 673 0.54 -11.70 16.28
CA ALA A 673 -0.72 -11.02 16.54
C ALA A 673 -0.54 -9.52 16.42
N ASN A 674 -1.44 -8.87 15.68
CA ASN A 674 -1.48 -7.41 15.55
C ASN A 674 -2.92 -6.93 15.71
N ALA A 675 -3.08 -5.78 16.35
CA ALA A 675 -4.34 -5.08 16.43
C ALA A 675 -4.09 -3.57 16.29
N SER A 676 -4.91 -2.88 15.51
CA SER A 676 -4.87 -1.43 15.35
C SER A 676 -6.28 -0.89 15.51
N LEU A 677 -6.49 -0.11 16.56
CA LEU A 677 -7.70 0.66 16.79
C LEU A 677 -7.42 2.12 16.42
N GLY A 678 -8.27 2.70 15.60
CA GLY A 678 -8.28 4.10 15.21
C GLY A 678 -9.62 4.73 15.55
N TYR A 679 -9.59 5.98 16.00
CA TYR A 679 -10.77 6.81 16.17
C TYR A 679 -10.46 8.22 15.66
N THR A 680 -11.26 8.70 14.72
CA THR A 680 -11.18 10.06 14.20
C THR A 680 -12.49 10.78 14.50
N ARG A 681 -12.39 11.96 15.13
CA ARG A 681 -13.52 12.84 15.41
C ARG A 681 -13.28 14.19 14.74
N ARG A 682 -14.12 14.56 13.78
CA ARG A 682 -14.08 15.90 13.19
C ARG A 682 -14.92 16.86 14.03
N GLU A 683 -14.29 17.94 14.49
CA GLU A 683 -15.00 19.05 15.15
C GLU A 683 -15.57 20.01 14.11
N GLU A 684 -14.76 20.32 13.10
CA GLU A 684 -15.10 21.20 12.00
C GLU A 684 -14.64 20.58 10.69
N SER A 685 -15.48 20.64 9.66
CA SER A 685 -15.26 19.92 8.39
C SER A 685 -15.81 20.66 7.19
N ILE A 686 -15.21 20.42 6.02
CA ILE A 686 -15.74 20.89 4.74
C ILE A 686 -16.60 19.78 4.13
N ARG A 687 -17.87 20.08 3.87
CA ARG A 687 -18.87 19.14 3.33
C ARG A 687 -19.54 19.70 2.09
N ASN A 688 -20.28 18.84 1.38
CA ASN A 688 -21.18 19.29 0.34
C ASN A 688 -22.63 19.28 0.88
N VAL A 689 -23.36 20.32 0.53
CA VAL A 689 -24.82 20.32 0.46
C VAL A 689 -25.19 19.83 -0.92
N THR A 690 -26.12 18.89 -1.00
CA THR A 690 -26.57 18.32 -2.27
C THR A 690 -28.04 18.66 -2.49
N GLN A 691 -28.33 19.34 -3.59
CA GLN A 691 -29.67 19.53 -4.09
C GLN A 691 -29.91 18.53 -5.23
N ILE A 692 -31.00 17.77 -5.16
CA ILE A 692 -31.32 16.69 -6.09
C ILE A 692 -32.67 16.98 -6.73
N GLU A 693 -32.71 16.96 -8.05
CA GLU A 693 -33.92 17.10 -8.87
C GLU A 693 -33.91 16.04 -9.98
N GLY A 694 -34.78 15.03 -9.88
CA GLY A 694 -34.70 13.87 -10.78
C GLY A 694 -33.36 13.16 -10.62
N ILE A 695 -32.68 12.90 -11.74
CA ILE A 695 -31.33 12.33 -11.75
C ILE A 695 -30.23 13.38 -11.54
N ASP A 696 -30.56 14.66 -11.62
CA ASP A 696 -29.61 15.78 -11.63
C ASP A 696 -29.26 16.23 -10.20
N GLN A 697 -27.99 16.60 -10.01
CA GLN A 697 -27.44 16.95 -8.69
C GLN A 697 -26.63 18.24 -8.74
N ILE A 698 -26.82 19.11 -7.74
CA ILE A 698 -26.02 20.31 -7.53
C ILE A 698 -25.34 20.21 -6.18
N ASN A 699 -24.01 20.18 -6.19
CA ASN A 699 -23.18 20.07 -4.99
C ASN A 699 -22.52 21.41 -4.66
N THR A 700 -22.81 21.94 -3.48
CA THR A 700 -22.19 23.18 -2.98
C THR A 700 -21.35 22.91 -1.74
N SER A 701 -20.09 23.36 -1.72
CA SER A 701 -19.24 23.19 -0.54
C SER A 701 -19.60 24.15 0.61
N ILE A 702 -19.56 23.65 1.83
CA ILE A 702 -19.84 24.38 3.07
C ILE A 702 -18.84 24.02 4.17
N TYR A 703 -18.61 24.95 5.09
CA TYR A 703 -17.88 24.72 6.33
C TYR A 703 -18.86 24.51 7.48
N THR A 704 -18.72 23.43 8.25
CA THR A 704 -19.71 23.04 9.26
C THR A 704 -19.15 22.21 10.41
N SER A 705 -19.77 22.40 11.58
CA SER A 705 -19.51 21.69 12.84
C SER A 705 -20.40 20.45 13.04
N LEU A 706 -21.02 19.95 11.96
CA LEU A 706 -21.78 18.70 12.02
C LEU A 706 -20.87 17.55 12.49
N PRO A 707 -21.30 16.75 13.49
CA PRO A 707 -20.46 15.71 14.05
C PRO A 707 -20.19 14.60 13.03
N GLU A 708 -18.94 14.15 13.01
CA GLU A 708 -18.51 12.97 12.27
C GLU A 708 -17.50 12.17 13.09
N ASN A 709 -17.82 10.89 13.24
CA ASN A 709 -17.01 9.93 13.95
C ASN A 709 -16.69 8.77 13.02
N SER A 710 -15.42 8.35 13.03
CA SER A 710 -14.99 7.14 12.34
C SER A 710 -14.20 6.27 13.32
N TYR A 711 -14.66 5.04 13.49
CA TYR A 711 -14.02 4.01 14.29
C TYR A 711 -13.49 2.94 13.36
N ASN A 712 -12.22 2.57 13.51
CA ASN A 712 -11.58 1.57 12.67
C ASN A 712 -10.78 0.59 13.54
N LEU A 713 -11.19 -0.67 13.60
CA LEU A 713 -10.45 -1.74 14.25
C LEU A 713 -9.95 -2.71 13.19
N ASN A 714 -8.65 -3.01 13.17
CA ASN A 714 -8.08 -4.05 12.32
C ASN A 714 -7.31 -5.02 13.20
N THR A 715 -7.52 -6.32 13.03
CA THR A 715 -6.91 -7.37 13.83
C THR A 715 -6.45 -8.50 12.94
N SER A 716 -5.32 -9.12 13.31
CA SER A 716 -4.82 -10.32 12.65
C SER A 716 -4.08 -11.17 13.67
N ILE A 717 -4.39 -12.46 13.72
CA ILE A 717 -3.64 -13.44 14.48
C ILE A 717 -3.29 -14.63 13.59
N THR A 718 -2.01 -14.95 13.53
CA THR A 718 -1.46 -16.08 12.79
C THR A 718 -0.80 -17.03 13.77
N LYS A 719 -1.20 -18.30 13.73
CA LYS A 719 -0.59 -19.40 14.46
C LYS A 719 0.07 -20.34 13.47
N ARG A 720 1.39 -20.45 13.55
CA ARG A 720 2.17 -21.43 12.81
C ARG A 720 2.36 -22.70 13.63
N ILE A 721 2.04 -23.83 13.02
CA ILE A 721 2.24 -25.17 13.58
C ILE A 721 2.96 -25.99 12.51
N ARG A 722 4.29 -26.13 12.66
CA ARG A 722 5.16 -26.83 11.69
C ARG A 722 5.06 -26.22 10.27
N LYS A 723 4.60 -27.03 9.32
CA LYS A 723 4.43 -26.71 7.90
C LYS A 723 3.06 -26.10 7.58
N LEU A 724 2.19 -25.89 8.59
CA LEU A 724 0.89 -25.25 8.43
C LEU A 724 0.83 -23.92 9.17
N SER A 725 0.19 -22.94 8.56
CA SER A 725 -0.11 -21.64 9.16
C SER A 725 -1.62 -21.40 9.14
N PHE A 726 -2.18 -21.03 10.28
CA PHE A 726 -3.58 -20.67 10.43
C PHE A 726 -3.67 -19.19 10.76
N SER A 727 -4.41 -18.43 9.96
CA SER A 727 -4.58 -17.00 10.15
C SER A 727 -6.06 -16.68 10.32
N LEU A 728 -6.37 -15.85 11.30
CA LEU A 728 -7.66 -15.18 11.46
C LEU A 728 -7.38 -13.69 11.39
N SER A 729 -8.01 -13.00 10.45
CA SER A 729 -7.99 -11.54 10.40
C SER A 729 -9.40 -10.99 10.37
N GLY A 730 -9.58 -9.79 10.90
CA GLY A 730 -10.88 -9.14 10.94
C GLY A 730 -10.74 -7.64 11.06
N GLY A 731 -11.64 -6.92 10.41
CA GLY A 731 -11.75 -5.48 10.45
C GLY A 731 -13.17 -5.03 10.76
N ILE A 732 -13.28 -3.90 11.44
CA ILE A 732 -14.53 -3.22 11.75
C ILE A 732 -14.33 -1.75 11.41
N ARG A 733 -15.20 -1.20 10.57
CA ARG A 733 -15.28 0.24 10.28
C ARG A 733 -16.68 0.72 10.62
N LEU A 734 -16.81 1.66 11.54
CA LEU A 734 -18.09 2.26 11.90
C LEU A 734 -17.98 3.75 11.66
N ASN A 735 -18.90 4.33 10.90
CA ASN A 735 -18.94 5.77 10.64
C ASN A 735 -20.31 6.32 10.97
N ASP A 736 -20.33 7.41 11.73
CA ASP A 736 -21.54 8.15 12.05
C ASP A 736 -21.35 9.58 11.56
N TYR A 737 -22.20 10.04 10.64
CA TYR A 737 -22.06 11.36 10.03
C TYR A 737 -23.41 11.96 9.63
N LYS A 738 -23.42 13.27 9.37
CA LYS A 738 -24.60 13.98 8.86
C LYS A 738 -24.35 14.60 7.48
N ARG A 739 -25.39 14.59 6.65
CA ARG A 739 -25.43 15.23 5.32
C ARG A 739 -26.61 16.19 5.25
N ILE A 740 -26.48 17.19 4.39
CA ILE A 740 -27.58 18.11 4.07
C ILE A 740 -28.01 17.81 2.64
N ILE A 741 -29.22 17.29 2.47
CA ILE A 741 -29.82 16.91 1.19
C ILE A 741 -31.15 17.64 1.06
N ASN A 742 -31.36 18.40 -0.02
CA ASN A 742 -32.60 19.17 -0.24
C ASN A 742 -33.02 20.02 0.97
N ASN A 743 -32.03 20.62 1.65
CA ASN A 743 -32.14 21.40 2.89
C ASN A 743 -32.44 20.62 4.19
N ASP A 744 -32.65 19.30 4.11
CA ASP A 744 -32.83 18.44 5.28
C ASP A 744 -31.49 17.89 5.78
N THR A 745 -31.26 17.98 7.09
CA THR A 745 -30.08 17.38 7.73
C THR A 745 -30.37 15.95 8.16
N ILE A 746 -29.79 14.99 7.45
CA ILE A 746 -30.02 13.55 7.67
C ILE A 746 -28.78 12.92 8.31
N ALA A 747 -28.99 12.08 9.33
CA ALA A 747 -27.95 11.30 9.97
C ALA A 747 -27.83 9.91 9.32
N TYR A 748 -26.60 9.50 9.06
CA TYR A 748 -26.26 8.21 8.46
C TYR A 748 -25.30 7.44 9.36
N ASN A 749 -25.52 6.13 9.45
CA ASN A 749 -24.60 5.18 10.04
C ASN A 749 -24.13 4.21 8.95
N SER A 750 -22.82 4.15 8.73
CA SER A 750 -22.19 3.24 7.77
C SER A 750 -21.25 2.29 8.51
N ASN A 751 -21.65 1.02 8.59
CA ASN A 751 -20.87 0.00 9.28
C ASN A 751 -20.38 -1.03 8.27
N ALA A 752 -19.11 -1.41 8.36
CA ALA A 752 -18.54 -2.48 7.59
C ALA A 752 -17.77 -3.43 8.50
N TYR A 753 -18.02 -4.72 8.36
CA TYR A 753 -17.37 -5.79 9.10
C TYR A 753 -16.76 -6.75 8.09
N ASN A 754 -15.47 -7.01 8.20
CA ASN A 754 -14.79 -7.99 7.36
C ASN A 754 -14.08 -9.01 8.22
N TYR A 755 -14.10 -10.27 7.81
CA TYR A 755 -13.27 -11.29 8.42
C TYR A 755 -12.75 -12.27 7.39
N GLU A 756 -11.56 -12.81 7.67
CA GLU A 756 -10.90 -13.81 6.84
C GLU A 756 -10.30 -14.90 7.71
N LEU A 757 -10.68 -16.14 7.40
CA LEU A 757 -10.03 -17.35 7.89
C LEU A 757 -9.14 -17.88 6.77
N LYS A 758 -7.88 -18.19 7.08
CA LYS A 758 -6.91 -18.70 6.10
C LYS A 758 -6.10 -19.84 6.68
N ALA A 759 -5.89 -20.89 5.90
CA ALA A 759 -4.97 -21.97 6.17
C ALA A 759 -3.99 -22.12 5.01
N GLU A 760 -2.70 -22.15 5.30
CA GLU A 760 -1.62 -22.23 4.30
C GLU A 760 -0.66 -23.37 4.66
N SER A 761 -0.16 -24.10 3.66
CA SER A 761 0.87 -25.12 3.81
C SER A 761 2.22 -24.74 3.21
N ARG A 762 3.29 -25.36 3.72
CA ARG A 762 4.69 -25.18 3.29
C ARG A 762 5.43 -26.53 3.28
N PHE A 763 4.94 -27.46 2.48
CA PHE A 763 5.56 -28.74 2.21
C PHE A 763 6.68 -28.60 1.17
N LYS A 764 7.69 -29.45 1.30
CA LYS A 764 8.82 -29.56 0.37
C LYS A 764 8.45 -30.42 -0.83
N ASP A 765 7.95 -31.63 -0.58
CA ASP A 765 7.72 -32.64 -1.63
C ASP A 765 6.22 -32.87 -1.96
N LEU A 766 5.31 -32.23 -1.21
CA LEU A 766 3.86 -32.35 -1.41
C LEU A 766 3.28 -31.05 -1.99
N PRO A 767 2.11 -31.11 -2.65
CA PRO A 767 1.40 -29.92 -3.09
C PRO A 767 1.16 -28.96 -1.93
N ASN A 768 1.52 -27.70 -2.15
CA ASN A 768 1.19 -26.60 -1.26
C ASN A 768 -0.19 -26.05 -1.59
N PHE A 769 -0.94 -25.69 -0.55
CA PHE A 769 -2.25 -25.08 -0.67
C PHE A 769 -2.39 -23.86 0.22
N GLU A 770 -3.24 -22.93 -0.20
CA GLU A 770 -3.76 -21.82 0.57
C GLU A 770 -5.27 -21.83 0.41
N VAL A 771 -6.00 -22.12 1.48
CA VAL A 771 -7.46 -22.11 1.48
C VAL A 771 -7.92 -21.01 2.41
N GLY A 772 -8.84 -20.17 1.94
CA GLY A 772 -9.40 -19.12 2.76
C GLY A 772 -10.88 -18.91 2.54
N PHE A 773 -11.48 -18.24 3.52
CA PHE A 773 -12.86 -17.85 3.54
C PHE A 773 -12.93 -16.38 3.98
N LYS A 774 -13.32 -15.51 3.05
CA LYS A 774 -13.53 -14.08 3.30
C LYS A 774 -15.01 -13.80 3.39
N GLN A 775 -15.42 -12.98 4.34
CA GLN A 775 -16.78 -12.46 4.41
C GLN A 775 -16.77 -10.97 4.77
N ASN A 776 -17.51 -10.18 3.99
CA ASN A 776 -17.71 -8.77 4.22
C ASN A 776 -19.21 -8.51 4.43
N PHE A 777 -19.54 -7.72 5.44
CA PHE A 777 -20.86 -7.17 5.67
C PHE A 777 -20.76 -5.66 5.62
N THR A 778 -21.71 -5.00 4.98
CA THR A 778 -21.80 -3.54 4.97
C THR A 778 -23.24 -3.13 5.15
N THR A 779 -23.48 -2.24 6.09
CA THR A 779 -24.82 -1.70 6.38
C THR A 779 -24.76 -0.19 6.20
N LEU A 780 -25.73 0.38 5.49
CA LEU A 780 -25.96 1.82 5.43
C LEU A 780 -27.38 2.09 5.91
N SER A 781 -27.51 2.80 7.04
CA SER A 781 -28.81 3.15 7.61
C SER A 781 -28.96 4.64 7.87
N SER A 782 -30.17 5.13 7.67
CA SER A 782 -30.64 6.48 7.98
C SER A 782 -32.13 6.42 8.35
N VAL A 783 -32.78 7.57 8.52
CA VAL A 783 -34.25 7.61 8.72
C VAL A 783 -35.02 7.13 7.48
N GLN A 784 -34.41 7.23 6.29
CA GLN A 784 -35.06 6.98 5.00
C GLN A 784 -34.52 5.73 4.28
N ILE A 785 -33.33 5.26 4.66
CA ILE A 785 -32.59 4.21 3.95
C ILE A 785 -32.17 3.15 4.94
N ASP A 786 -32.34 1.88 4.59
CA ASP A 786 -31.80 0.75 5.35
C ASP A 786 -31.33 -0.34 4.38
N ASN A 787 -30.03 -0.41 4.16
CA ASN A 787 -29.44 -1.31 3.17
C ASN A 787 -28.34 -2.18 3.77
N ASP A 788 -28.51 -3.49 3.63
CA ASP A 788 -27.59 -4.51 4.14
C ASP A 788 -26.99 -5.33 3.00
N PHE A 789 -25.66 -5.36 2.94
CA PHE A 789 -24.87 -6.10 1.95
C PHE A 789 -24.06 -7.19 2.63
N LEU A 790 -24.05 -8.36 1.98
CA LEU A 790 -23.20 -9.48 2.34
C LEU A 790 -22.41 -9.93 1.11
N GLN A 791 -21.09 -10.03 1.26
CA GLN A 791 -20.21 -10.66 0.29
C GLN A 791 -19.49 -11.83 0.95
N THR A 792 -19.44 -12.97 0.27
CA THR A 792 -18.72 -14.16 0.72
C THR A 792 -17.84 -14.67 -0.42
N SER A 793 -16.54 -14.83 -0.12
CA SER A 793 -15.53 -15.17 -1.11
C SER A 793 -14.60 -16.27 -0.60
N PRO A 794 -14.99 -17.56 -0.64
CA PRO A 794 -14.07 -18.66 -0.43
C PRO A 794 -13.10 -18.79 -1.62
N TYR A 795 -11.85 -19.12 -1.30
CA TYR A 795 -10.81 -19.30 -2.31
C TYR A 795 -9.89 -20.47 -1.98
N ILE A 796 -9.26 -21.01 -3.01
CA ILE A 796 -8.20 -22.00 -2.92
C ILE A 796 -7.10 -21.66 -3.92
N ASN A 797 -5.86 -21.67 -3.44
CA ASN A 797 -4.67 -21.58 -4.26
C ASN A 797 -3.87 -22.88 -4.08
N ILE A 798 -3.31 -23.40 -5.16
CA ILE A 798 -2.50 -24.62 -5.18
C ILE A 798 -1.17 -24.29 -5.87
N SER A 799 -0.07 -24.80 -5.31
CA SER A 799 1.25 -24.76 -5.92
C SER A 799 1.91 -26.12 -5.73
N TYR A 800 2.32 -26.78 -6.81
CA TYR A 800 2.90 -28.11 -6.75
C TYR A 800 4.09 -28.26 -7.68
N ARG A 801 5.22 -28.67 -7.11
CA ARG A 801 6.40 -29.10 -7.86
C ARG A 801 6.39 -30.62 -7.99
N PHE A 802 6.44 -31.11 -9.22
CA PHE A 802 6.43 -32.55 -9.50
C PHE A 802 7.42 -32.89 -10.60
N LEU A 803 7.88 -34.15 -10.60
CA LEU A 803 8.90 -34.63 -11.54
C LEU A 803 10.16 -33.73 -11.60
N GLU A 804 10.51 -33.11 -10.47
CA GLU A 804 11.64 -32.18 -10.26
C GLU A 804 11.59 -30.87 -11.08
N ASP A 805 11.10 -30.89 -12.31
CA ASP A 805 11.21 -29.75 -13.23
C ASP A 805 9.87 -29.05 -13.52
N PHE A 806 8.74 -29.64 -13.15
CA PHE A 806 7.41 -29.06 -13.39
C PHE A 806 6.87 -28.33 -12.17
N ILE A 807 6.32 -27.14 -12.38
CA ILE A 807 5.65 -26.32 -11.38
C ILE A 807 4.24 -26.02 -11.89
N PHE A 808 3.24 -26.52 -11.18
CA PHE A 808 1.84 -26.21 -11.40
C PHE A 808 1.35 -25.21 -10.36
N LYS A 809 0.75 -24.11 -10.79
CA LYS A 809 0.04 -23.16 -9.90
C LYS A 809 -1.39 -23.01 -10.38
N SER A 810 -2.34 -22.90 -9.45
CA SER A 810 -3.72 -22.58 -9.78
C SER A 810 -4.37 -21.82 -8.63
N ASP A 811 -5.23 -20.87 -8.97
CA ASP A 811 -6.07 -20.17 -8.01
C ASP A 811 -7.52 -20.21 -8.47
N TYR A 812 -8.41 -20.24 -7.49
CA TYR A 812 -9.85 -20.25 -7.68
C TYR A 812 -10.49 -19.42 -6.58
N THR A 813 -11.40 -18.54 -6.95
CA THR A 813 -12.22 -17.74 -6.03
C THR A 813 -13.67 -17.79 -6.49
N PHE A 814 -14.55 -18.22 -5.60
CA PHE A 814 -15.99 -18.08 -5.78
C PHE A 814 -16.43 -16.80 -5.08
N ASN A 815 -17.24 -15.97 -5.70
CA ASN A 815 -17.80 -14.78 -5.08
C ASN A 815 -19.32 -14.87 -5.05
N TYR A 816 -19.90 -14.66 -3.88
CA TYR A 816 -21.33 -14.57 -3.64
C TYR A 816 -21.63 -13.21 -3.03
N TYR A 817 -22.48 -12.43 -3.68
CA TYR A 817 -22.97 -11.14 -3.22
C TYR A 817 -24.47 -11.25 -2.96
N ASN A 818 -24.93 -10.60 -1.91
CA ASN A 818 -26.33 -10.54 -1.57
C ASN A 818 -26.67 -9.15 -1.02
N ASN A 819 -27.60 -8.46 -1.68
CA ASN A 819 -28.31 -7.34 -1.09
C ASN A 819 -29.47 -7.92 -0.26
N LEU A 820 -29.31 -7.94 1.06
CA LEU A 820 -30.28 -8.54 1.98
C LEU A 820 -31.59 -7.75 2.04
N THR A 821 -31.55 -6.44 1.74
CA THR A 821 -32.74 -5.58 1.71
C THR A 821 -33.61 -5.85 0.49
N GLN A 822 -33.00 -5.99 -0.68
CA GLN A 822 -33.72 -6.23 -1.95
C GLN A 822 -33.83 -7.73 -2.32
N ASN A 823 -33.19 -8.61 -1.54
CA ASN A 823 -33.05 -10.05 -1.81
C ASN A 823 -32.48 -10.35 -3.21
N GLN A 824 -31.57 -9.49 -3.67
CA GLN A 824 -30.84 -9.67 -4.93
C GLN A 824 -29.54 -10.40 -4.66
N THR A 825 -29.36 -11.53 -5.34
CA THR A 825 -28.15 -12.35 -5.20
C THR A 825 -27.39 -12.38 -6.50
N ASN A 826 -26.08 -12.46 -6.39
CA ASN A 826 -25.19 -12.50 -7.52
C ASN A 826 -23.99 -13.40 -7.21
N THR A 827 -23.58 -14.20 -8.20
CA THR A 827 -22.45 -15.13 -8.07
C THR A 827 -21.59 -15.15 -9.32
N PHE A 828 -20.28 -15.19 -9.12
CA PHE A 828 -19.33 -15.46 -10.21
C PHE A 828 -18.08 -16.15 -9.68
N GLU A 829 -17.36 -16.84 -10.56
CA GLU A 829 -16.20 -17.67 -10.22
C GLU A 829 -15.03 -17.27 -11.10
N ILE A 830 -13.89 -16.94 -10.49
CA ILE A 830 -12.67 -16.64 -11.25
C ILE A 830 -11.64 -17.68 -10.87
N GLY A 831 -10.98 -18.25 -11.87
CA GLY A 831 -9.83 -19.11 -11.65
C GLY A 831 -8.78 -18.93 -12.72
N ASN A 832 -7.54 -19.16 -12.33
CA ASN A 832 -6.38 -19.13 -13.21
C ASN A 832 -5.55 -20.40 -12.98
N ALA A 833 -4.77 -20.78 -13.99
CA ALA A 833 -3.87 -21.90 -13.90
C ALA A 833 -2.60 -21.61 -14.70
N SER A 834 -1.46 -22.09 -14.20
CA SER A 834 -0.20 -22.09 -14.92
C SER A 834 0.54 -23.39 -14.74
N LEU A 835 1.20 -23.83 -15.80
CA LEU A 835 2.12 -24.95 -15.79
C LEU A 835 3.44 -24.50 -16.39
N PHE A 836 4.50 -24.59 -15.60
CA PHE A 836 5.85 -24.20 -15.99
C PHE A 836 6.80 -25.39 -15.91
N TYR A 837 7.71 -25.50 -16.87
CA TYR A 837 8.76 -26.51 -16.95
C TYR A 837 10.12 -25.82 -17.10
N GLN A 838 11.04 -26.11 -16.20
CA GLN A 838 12.44 -25.71 -16.34
C GLN A 838 13.33 -26.71 -15.61
N LYS A 839 14.28 -27.26 -16.35
CA LYS A 839 15.33 -28.11 -15.79
C LYS A 839 16.31 -27.28 -14.95
N GLU A 840 16.73 -27.78 -13.80
CA GLU A 840 17.51 -27.05 -12.78
C GLU A 840 18.74 -26.29 -13.33
N ASP A 841 19.52 -26.89 -14.23
CA ASP A 841 20.70 -26.26 -14.85
C ASP A 841 20.42 -25.61 -16.22
N SER A 842 19.16 -25.58 -16.67
CA SER A 842 18.78 -25.04 -17.96
C SER A 842 18.45 -23.54 -17.84
N PRO A 843 19.06 -22.69 -18.68
CA PRO A 843 18.65 -21.29 -18.77
C PRO A 843 17.26 -21.15 -19.40
N TRP A 844 16.76 -22.19 -20.10
CA TRP A 844 15.45 -22.18 -20.76
C TRP A 844 14.34 -22.72 -19.88
N GLY A 845 13.22 -22.00 -19.83
CA GLY A 845 11.96 -22.42 -19.23
C GLY A 845 10.79 -22.29 -20.20
N PHE A 846 9.77 -23.15 -20.06
CA PHE A 846 8.59 -23.19 -20.91
C PHE A 846 7.34 -23.17 -20.05
N GLY A 847 6.35 -22.35 -20.41
CA GLY A 847 5.13 -22.17 -19.62
C GLY A 847 3.86 -22.19 -20.45
N VAL A 848 2.76 -22.56 -19.81
CA VAL A 848 1.40 -22.34 -20.31
C VAL A 848 0.59 -21.71 -19.20
N ASP A 849 0.06 -20.51 -19.46
CA ASP A 849 -0.79 -19.75 -18.54
C ASP A 849 -2.21 -19.68 -19.10
N VAL A 850 -3.20 -19.86 -18.24
CA VAL A 850 -4.62 -19.69 -18.53
C VAL A 850 -5.22 -18.73 -17.51
N THR A 851 -5.69 -17.57 -17.98
CA THR A 851 -6.42 -16.60 -17.16
C THR A 851 -7.91 -16.66 -17.45
N ASN A 852 -8.75 -16.38 -16.45
CA ASN A 852 -10.21 -16.49 -16.54
C ASN A 852 -10.66 -17.87 -17.10
N LEU A 853 -10.23 -18.95 -16.42
CA LEU A 853 -10.44 -20.34 -16.83
C LEU A 853 -11.91 -20.68 -17.15
N PHE A 854 -12.85 -20.05 -16.45
CA PHE A 854 -14.30 -20.27 -16.58
C PHE A 854 -14.98 -19.36 -17.60
N ASP A 855 -14.22 -18.48 -18.27
CA ASP A 855 -14.73 -17.58 -19.31
C ASP A 855 -15.90 -16.69 -18.81
N VAL A 856 -15.73 -16.14 -17.60
CA VAL A 856 -16.70 -15.20 -17.02
C VAL A 856 -16.64 -13.89 -17.80
N ASN A 857 -17.79 -13.43 -18.31
CA ASN A 857 -17.88 -12.22 -19.14
C ASN A 857 -17.94 -10.93 -18.31
N PHE A 858 -18.59 -10.99 -17.15
CA PHE A 858 -18.75 -9.83 -16.27
C PHE A 858 -18.77 -10.27 -14.82
N ARG A 859 -18.43 -9.34 -13.94
CA ARG A 859 -18.65 -9.41 -12.51
C ARG A 859 -19.71 -8.39 -12.15
N ASN A 860 -20.57 -8.75 -11.22
CA ASN A 860 -21.64 -7.87 -10.75
C ASN A 860 -21.23 -7.28 -9.39
N THR A 861 -21.48 -6.00 -9.19
CA THR A 861 -21.17 -5.26 -7.97
C THR A 861 -22.33 -4.36 -7.60
N ASN A 862 -22.72 -4.37 -6.33
CA ASN A 862 -23.77 -3.50 -5.81
C ASN A 862 -23.12 -2.40 -4.98
N SER A 863 -23.58 -1.16 -5.17
CA SER A 863 -23.17 -0.01 -4.38
C SER A 863 -24.39 0.78 -3.92
N VAL A 864 -24.28 1.39 -2.75
CA VAL A 864 -25.31 2.29 -2.21
C VAL A 864 -24.63 3.50 -1.64
N ASN A 865 -25.15 4.67 -2.01
CA ASN A 865 -24.84 5.93 -1.36
C ASN A 865 -26.11 6.55 -0.77
N GLU A 866 -26.02 7.79 -0.32
CA GLU A 866 -27.10 8.49 0.36
C GLU A 866 -28.36 8.72 -0.50
N PHE A 867 -28.30 8.58 -1.83
CA PHE A 867 -29.36 8.93 -2.77
C PHE A 867 -29.59 7.92 -3.91
N VAL A 868 -28.67 6.97 -4.17
CA VAL A 868 -28.74 5.99 -5.26
C VAL A 868 -28.30 4.61 -4.76
N ILE A 869 -29.09 3.60 -5.10
CA ILE A 869 -28.69 2.18 -5.12
C ILE A 869 -28.32 1.86 -6.56
N SER A 870 -27.14 1.27 -6.79
CA SER A 870 -26.67 0.91 -8.13
C SER A 870 -26.22 -0.56 -8.16
N ASP A 871 -26.84 -1.35 -9.04
CA ASP A 871 -26.37 -2.69 -9.42
C ASP A 871 -25.61 -2.56 -10.74
N GLN A 872 -24.33 -2.91 -10.74
CA GLN A 872 -23.44 -2.72 -11.88
C GLN A 872 -22.90 -4.04 -12.38
N ARG A 873 -23.01 -4.28 -13.69
CA ARG A 873 -22.27 -5.30 -14.42
C ARG A 873 -21.00 -4.69 -14.98
N ILE A 874 -19.87 -5.15 -14.48
CA ILE A 874 -18.54 -4.74 -14.91
C ILE A 874 -17.98 -5.85 -15.79
N PHE A 875 -17.82 -5.58 -17.07
CA PHE A 875 -17.29 -6.57 -18.02
C PHE A 875 -15.78 -6.74 -17.82
N ILE A 876 -15.31 -7.98 -17.91
CA ILE A 876 -13.92 -8.35 -17.68
C ILE A 876 -13.30 -8.99 -18.92
N GLN A 877 -11.98 -9.04 -18.95
CA GLN A 877 -11.24 -9.63 -20.05
C GLN A 877 -11.63 -11.12 -20.26
N PRO A 878 -11.86 -11.56 -21.52
CA PRO A 878 -12.18 -12.95 -21.82
C PRO A 878 -11.01 -13.88 -21.48
N ARG A 879 -11.26 -15.19 -21.50
CA ARG A 879 -10.22 -16.20 -21.25
C ARG A 879 -9.01 -16.03 -22.16
N ILE A 880 -7.82 -15.99 -21.58
CA ILE A 880 -6.55 -15.97 -22.31
C ILE A 880 -5.81 -17.28 -22.05
N ILE A 881 -5.33 -17.90 -23.12
CA ILE A 881 -4.37 -19.02 -23.07
C ILE A 881 -3.09 -18.52 -23.72
N MET A 882 -1.99 -18.56 -22.98
CA MET A 882 -0.70 -18.02 -23.39
C MET A 882 0.40 -19.06 -23.19
N PHE A 883 1.20 -19.28 -24.23
CA PHE A 883 2.42 -20.07 -24.18
C PHE A 883 3.60 -19.13 -23.93
N LYS A 884 4.46 -19.50 -22.99
CA LYS A 884 5.60 -18.70 -22.55
C LYS A 884 6.92 -19.42 -22.76
N LEU A 885 7.95 -18.66 -23.09
CA LEU A 885 9.34 -19.07 -23.20
C LEU A 885 10.19 -18.10 -22.37
N GLY A 886 10.87 -18.63 -21.37
CA GLY A 886 11.79 -17.88 -20.50
C GLY A 886 13.25 -18.23 -20.81
N TYR A 887 14.13 -17.24 -20.75
CA TYR A 887 15.58 -17.41 -20.78
C TYR A 887 16.23 -16.66 -19.62
N HIS A 888 16.95 -17.37 -18.75
CA HIS A 888 17.66 -16.85 -17.57
C HIS A 888 19.18 -16.85 -17.83
N PHE A 889 19.90 -15.80 -17.40
CA PHE A 889 21.34 -15.68 -17.58
C PHE A 889 22.06 -14.96 -16.45
#